data_AF-A0A6G0UXR2-F1
#
_entry.id   AF-A0A6G0UXR2-F1
#
_cell.length_a   1.000
_cell.length_b   1.000
_cell.length_c   1.000
_cell.angle_alpha   90.00
_cell.angle_beta   90.00
_cell.angle_gamma   90.00
#
_symmetry.space_group_name_H-M   'P 1'
#
loop_
_entity.id
_entity.type
_entity.pdbx_description
1 polymer ?
#
loop_
_entity_poly.entity_id
_entity_poly.type
_entity_poly.pdbx_seq_one_letter_code
_entity_poly.pdbx_strand_id
1 'polypeptide(L)'
;MPGDVVFVQVGQCGNEIGHEFWKRVCQEHGIAPDGTGTDERTLGDNCSTYFSSDDSERLIPRAVLIDLEPRVLNCISNSEYAYFYNAERIFECRDGGGAGNNWGSGYCAVQDERENVNEIGESIMNMIRSEVEICDKFDGFTLCHSIAGGTGSGLGSWILERLSDFFEEKAGVHTFSVFPGKSDVVVQPYNAALTISRLMEFSDLTFVLENEAITKTAIQKMHNANPSMRDVNEIIGRVMAGVTAPTRFGSPTFGSFNGISAQLSPVHPLHFVSCGIAPLIPANSRLPQRTSPIDLMQILEKPNSIMSTAFQTDKNSPIDCLISGLAIFQGEVSYDSVAQAVFKTNSHRPFGPPLLPFSDIDYCVTYPQAKSRSAVMAVNHSKFSQTLGSLKDDFTKMFKNGAYLTNFEKAHCFKEDALHDFLEAVCEDGISILTNGPQKNKNTVEEIGERIGLIHRTHFGKVFEVTAKPDASNMAYASGDELPYHTDFPSLSQPPELQMLHMYQKAAKGGLSMFVDGFKVAELMRVQYPEAFKILTTKTLEYIEEGYDIHKRRGKDHKFDFNMKGRHKVIKCDDHGNVIKIQFGNAMRSWFFDNDPEEVQEIYRALKIFTKLCYSKENQLIFQLENGETVLWANTRLLHARSQYTSSFEENRSIFGCYFLWDIVKSRVRFIRNKLGLPQHQEAL
;
A
#
# COMPACT_ATOMS: atom_id res chain seq x y z
N MET A 1 -8.43 -17.42 28.51
CA MET A 1 -7.02 -17.03 28.47
C MET A 1 -6.93 -15.68 27.75
N PRO A 2 -6.13 -14.74 28.25
CA PRO A 2 -5.77 -13.55 27.49
C PRO A 2 -5.13 -13.99 26.17
N GLY A 3 -5.41 -13.32 25.05
CA GLY A 3 -4.78 -13.70 23.79
C GLY A 3 -3.37 -13.15 23.67
N ASP A 4 -2.65 -13.70 22.72
CA ASP A 4 -1.25 -13.43 22.42
C ASP A 4 -1.13 -12.22 21.49
N VAL A 5 -0.09 -11.40 21.73
CA VAL A 5 0.17 -10.19 20.96
C VAL A 5 1.57 -10.25 20.38
N VAL A 6 1.68 -10.01 19.08
CA VAL A 6 2.96 -10.00 18.36
C VAL A 6 3.45 -8.56 18.19
N PHE A 7 4.68 -8.29 18.64
CA PHE A 7 5.34 -7.01 18.42
C PHE A 7 6.05 -6.99 17.06
N VAL A 8 5.86 -5.92 16.30
CA VAL A 8 6.58 -5.68 15.05
C VAL A 8 7.34 -4.36 15.22
N GLN A 9 8.67 -4.42 15.21
CA GLN A 9 9.55 -3.27 15.44
C GLN A 9 10.21 -2.88 14.13
N VAL A 10 9.98 -1.65 13.65
CA VAL A 10 10.37 -1.25 12.29
C VAL A 10 11.25 -0.01 12.29
N GLY A 11 12.42 -0.17 11.68
CA GLY A 11 13.45 0.85 11.54
C GLY A 11 14.14 1.20 12.86
N GLN A 12 15.17 2.04 12.77
CA GLN A 12 16.01 2.41 13.91
C GLN A 12 15.21 2.78 15.17
N CYS A 13 14.30 3.75 15.07
CA CYS A 13 13.58 4.25 16.22
C CYS A 13 12.64 3.19 16.82
N GLY A 14 11.96 2.40 15.97
CA GLY A 14 11.07 1.32 16.40
C GLY A 14 11.81 0.22 17.17
N ASN A 15 12.97 -0.18 16.68
CA ASN A 15 13.83 -1.18 17.31
C ASN A 15 14.43 -0.67 18.64
N GLU A 16 14.86 0.59 18.72
CA GLU A 16 15.41 1.16 19.95
C GLU A 16 14.36 1.29 21.07
N ILE A 17 13.16 1.81 20.78
CA ILE A 17 12.10 1.93 21.80
C ILE A 17 11.54 0.56 22.18
N GLY A 18 11.44 -0.35 21.20
CA GLY A 18 11.00 -1.73 21.44
C GLY A 18 11.96 -2.48 22.34
N HIS A 19 13.27 -2.27 22.17
CA HIS A 19 14.29 -2.85 23.02
C HIS A 19 14.21 -2.35 24.47
N GLU A 20 14.03 -1.03 24.69
CA GLU A 20 13.83 -0.48 26.04
C GLU A 20 12.51 -0.93 26.68
N PHE A 21 11.45 -1.12 25.89
CA PHE A 21 10.21 -1.75 26.34
C PHE A 21 10.45 -3.17 26.87
N TRP A 22 11.11 -4.03 26.09
CA TRP A 22 11.34 -5.42 26.50
C TRP A 22 12.22 -5.53 27.75
N LYS A 23 13.27 -4.71 27.88
CA LYS A 23 14.05 -4.61 29.12
C LYS A 23 13.18 -4.33 30.32
N ARG A 24 12.23 -3.40 30.17
CA ARG A 24 11.34 -3.02 31.26
C ARG A 24 10.36 -4.13 31.61
N VAL A 25 9.79 -4.79 30.60
CA VAL A 25 8.91 -5.95 30.79
C VAL A 25 9.66 -7.07 31.52
N CYS A 26 10.89 -7.41 31.10
CA CYS A 26 11.70 -8.42 31.78
C CYS A 26 11.94 -8.08 33.26
N GLN A 27 12.24 -6.82 33.59
CA GLN A 27 12.38 -6.38 34.98
C GLN A 27 11.09 -6.50 35.80
N GLU A 28 9.92 -6.31 35.18
CA GLU A 28 8.63 -6.37 35.89
C GLU A 28 8.15 -7.80 36.14
N HIS A 29 8.59 -8.75 35.29
CA HIS A 29 8.26 -10.18 35.36
C HIS A 29 9.38 -11.03 35.99
N GLY A 30 10.51 -10.42 36.36
CA GLY A 30 11.65 -11.14 36.93
C GLY A 30 12.32 -12.08 35.94
N ILE A 31 12.45 -11.66 34.69
CA ILE A 31 13.10 -12.42 33.61
C ILE A 31 14.53 -11.89 33.43
N ALA A 32 15.51 -12.78 33.44
CA ALA A 32 16.90 -12.43 33.20
C ALA A 32 17.12 -12.05 31.72
N PRO A 33 18.20 -11.31 31.38
CA PRO A 33 18.50 -10.92 30.00
C PRO A 33 18.67 -12.08 29.01
N ASP A 34 18.87 -13.30 29.49
CA ASP A 34 19.00 -14.50 28.66
C ASP A 34 17.69 -15.30 28.52
N GLY A 35 16.57 -14.75 29.00
CA GLY A 35 15.24 -15.36 28.94
C GLY A 35 14.93 -16.33 30.08
N THR A 36 15.85 -16.56 31.03
CA THR A 36 15.58 -17.43 32.19
C THR A 36 14.68 -16.74 33.21
N GLY A 37 13.63 -17.45 33.64
CA GLY A 37 12.73 -16.94 34.69
C GLY A 37 13.35 -17.07 36.07
N THR A 38 13.12 -16.10 36.95
CA THR A 38 13.46 -16.21 38.38
C THR A 38 12.29 -16.79 39.18
N ASP A 39 12.57 -17.50 40.29
CA ASP A 39 11.60 -18.30 41.07
C ASP A 39 10.46 -17.50 41.76
N GLU A 40 10.40 -16.17 41.61
CA GLU A 40 9.46 -15.31 42.34
C GLU A 40 8.25 -14.82 41.50
N ARG A 41 7.62 -15.67 40.69
CA ARG A 41 6.46 -15.24 39.85
C ARG A 41 5.30 -14.68 40.69
N THR A 42 4.81 -13.49 40.32
CA THR A 42 3.72 -12.78 41.03
C THR A 42 2.37 -13.47 40.79
N LEU A 43 1.45 -13.38 41.75
CA LEU A 43 0.06 -13.82 41.57
C LEU A 43 -0.62 -13.03 40.44
N GLY A 44 -1.15 -13.70 39.40
CA GLY A 44 -1.88 -13.04 38.28
C GLY A 44 -1.01 -12.66 37.08
N ASP A 45 0.24 -13.12 37.04
CA ASP A 45 1.17 -12.86 35.94
C ASP A 45 0.85 -13.67 34.66
N ASN A 46 0.39 -12.98 33.61
CA ASN A 46 0.14 -13.53 32.27
C ASN A 46 1.32 -13.27 31.33
N CYS A 47 2.50 -13.79 31.66
CA CYS A 47 3.68 -13.71 30.77
C CYS A 47 3.41 -14.25 29.35
N SER A 48 2.55 -15.27 29.21
CA SER A 48 2.32 -15.96 27.92
C SER A 48 1.79 -15.05 26.81
N THR A 49 1.10 -13.95 27.16
CA THR A 49 0.58 -12.98 26.21
C THR A 49 1.67 -12.37 25.32
N TYR A 50 2.88 -12.18 25.86
CA TYR A 50 4.00 -11.55 25.15
C TYR A 50 5.22 -12.46 24.98
N PHE A 51 5.26 -13.60 25.66
CA PHE A 51 6.36 -14.55 25.62
C PHE A 51 5.89 -15.92 25.14
N SER A 52 6.69 -16.54 24.27
CA SER A 52 6.66 -17.97 24.01
C SER A 52 7.69 -18.67 24.92
N SER A 53 7.54 -19.98 25.14
CA SER A 53 8.52 -20.79 25.88
C SER A 53 9.20 -21.75 24.93
N ASP A 54 10.52 -21.86 25.01
CA ASP A 54 11.30 -22.85 24.26
C ASP A 54 11.41 -24.19 25.02
N ASP A 55 12.03 -25.19 24.38
CA ASP A 55 12.28 -26.52 24.95
C ASP A 55 13.17 -26.49 26.22
N SER A 56 13.90 -25.39 26.44
CA SER A 56 14.77 -25.17 27.61
C SER A 56 14.11 -24.31 28.69
N GLU A 57 12.78 -24.11 28.61
CA GLU A 57 11.97 -23.26 29.49
C GLU A 57 12.39 -21.77 29.50
N ARG A 58 13.13 -21.31 28.49
CA ARG A 58 13.44 -19.89 28.32
C ARG A 58 12.26 -19.18 27.70
N LEU A 59 12.01 -17.98 28.19
CA LEU A 59 10.96 -17.09 27.69
C LEU A 59 11.51 -16.24 26.55
N ILE A 60 10.97 -16.44 25.36
CA ILE A 60 11.34 -15.72 24.14
C ILE A 60 10.24 -14.69 23.85
N PRO A 61 10.57 -13.40 23.60
CA PRO A 61 9.58 -12.39 23.26
C PRO A 61 8.94 -12.69 21.90
N ARG A 62 7.62 -12.53 21.81
CA ARG A 62 6.87 -12.56 20.54
C ARG A 62 7.12 -11.27 19.77
N ALA A 63 8.30 -11.14 19.18
CA ALA A 63 8.77 -9.92 18.52
C ALA A 63 9.47 -10.20 17.19
N VAL A 64 9.13 -9.41 16.17
CA VAL A 64 9.80 -9.38 14.86
C VAL A 64 10.51 -8.03 14.73
N LEU A 65 11.83 -8.06 14.51
CA LEU A 65 12.67 -6.87 14.39
C LEU A 65 13.05 -6.68 12.93
N ILE A 66 12.77 -5.50 12.38
CA ILE A 66 12.92 -5.23 10.96
C ILE A 66 13.68 -3.92 10.79
N ASP A 67 14.79 -3.96 10.06
CA ASP A 67 15.47 -2.75 9.61
C ASP A 67 16.11 -2.96 8.23
N LEU A 68 16.13 -1.89 7.44
CA LEU A 68 16.87 -1.86 6.18
C LEU A 68 18.36 -1.54 6.41
N GLU A 69 18.71 -1.07 7.61
CA GLU A 69 20.09 -0.81 8.02
C GLU A 69 20.50 -1.72 9.19
N PRO A 70 21.67 -2.39 9.13
CA PRO A 70 22.06 -3.37 10.14
C PRO A 70 22.55 -2.75 11.46
N ARG A 71 22.77 -1.43 11.51
CA ARG A 71 23.45 -0.75 12.63
C ARG A 71 22.79 -1.02 13.97
N VAL A 72 21.48 -0.81 14.06
CA VAL A 72 20.73 -0.88 15.32
C VAL A 72 20.53 -2.34 15.73
N LEU A 73 20.22 -3.21 14.77
CA LEU A 73 20.10 -4.65 15.00
C LEU A 73 21.40 -5.24 15.52
N ASN A 74 22.54 -4.86 14.95
CA ASN A 74 23.86 -5.26 15.46
C ASN A 74 24.14 -4.76 16.88
N CYS A 75 23.68 -3.56 17.25
CA CYS A 75 23.78 -3.09 18.63
C CYS A 75 22.94 -3.94 19.60
N ILE A 76 21.75 -4.36 19.19
CA ILE A 76 20.87 -5.24 19.99
C ILE A 76 21.50 -6.63 20.13
N SER A 77 21.99 -7.21 19.03
CA SER A 77 22.64 -8.53 19.01
C SER A 77 23.96 -8.57 19.80
N ASN A 78 24.60 -7.43 20.07
CA ASN A 78 25.79 -7.33 20.92
C ASN A 78 25.48 -6.81 22.33
N SER A 79 24.21 -6.63 22.68
CA SER A 79 23.79 -6.18 24.00
C SER A 79 23.75 -7.33 25.01
N GLU A 80 23.49 -7.03 26.28
CA GLU A 80 23.23 -8.03 27.32
C GLU A 80 22.03 -8.95 26.99
N TYR A 81 21.16 -8.53 26.06
CA TYR A 81 19.98 -9.27 25.60
C TYR A 81 20.23 -9.97 24.25
N ALA A 82 21.49 -10.26 23.90
CA ALA A 82 21.85 -10.91 22.64
C ALA A 82 21.11 -12.23 22.38
N TYR A 83 20.89 -13.02 23.43
CA TYR A 83 20.22 -14.33 23.36
C TYR A 83 18.73 -14.28 23.72
N PHE A 84 18.19 -13.08 23.93
CA PHE A 84 16.80 -12.89 24.33
C PHE A 84 15.86 -13.01 23.13
N TYR A 85 16.22 -12.44 21.99
CA TYR A 85 15.41 -12.45 20.77
C TYR A 85 15.65 -13.72 19.95
N ASN A 86 14.62 -14.18 19.24
CA ASN A 86 14.78 -15.23 18.25
C ASN A 86 15.53 -14.67 17.02
N ALA A 87 16.70 -15.22 16.72
CA ALA A 87 17.52 -14.80 15.59
C ALA A 87 16.81 -14.98 14.22
N GLU A 88 15.87 -15.92 14.11
CA GLU A 88 15.06 -16.13 12.90
C GLU A 88 13.95 -15.09 12.72
N ARG A 89 13.73 -14.21 13.72
CA ARG A 89 12.74 -13.12 13.69
C ARG A 89 13.39 -11.75 13.55
N ILE A 90 14.66 -11.71 13.15
CA ILE A 90 15.40 -10.49 12.87
C ILE A 90 15.62 -10.40 11.36
N PHE A 91 14.96 -9.45 10.72
CA PHE A 91 15.15 -9.13 9.32
C PHE A 91 16.17 -8.00 9.16
N GLU A 92 17.25 -8.29 8.44
CA GLU A 92 18.23 -7.30 7.97
C GLU A 92 18.38 -7.35 6.44
N CYS A 93 18.49 -6.19 5.80
CA CYS A 93 18.71 -6.12 4.36
C CYS A 93 20.21 -6.32 4.01
N ARG A 94 20.52 -7.39 3.25
CA ARG A 94 21.90 -7.77 2.87
C ARG A 94 22.65 -6.70 2.07
N ASP A 95 21.93 -5.90 1.30
CA ASP A 95 22.52 -4.86 0.43
C ASP A 95 22.75 -3.52 1.14
N GLY A 96 22.43 -3.40 2.44
CA GLY A 96 22.70 -2.19 3.24
C GLY A 96 21.99 -0.91 2.75
N GLY A 97 20.95 -1.05 1.92
CA GLY A 97 20.21 0.04 1.31
C GLY A 97 19.20 0.66 2.27
N GLY A 98 19.66 1.50 3.18
CA GLY A 98 18.77 2.30 4.02
C GLY A 98 17.82 3.19 3.20
N ALA A 99 16.64 3.48 3.75
CA ALA A 99 15.64 4.32 3.07
C ALA A 99 16.01 5.81 2.97
N GLY A 100 17.17 6.23 3.49
CA GLY A 100 17.71 7.59 3.29
C GLY A 100 16.80 8.73 3.75
N ASN A 101 16.02 8.53 4.82
CA ASN A 101 14.98 9.45 5.30
C ASN A 101 13.87 9.77 4.27
N ASN A 102 13.64 8.92 3.29
CA ASN A 102 12.59 9.06 2.29
C ASN A 102 11.52 7.98 2.48
N TRP A 103 10.28 8.39 2.75
CA TRP A 103 9.15 7.48 2.89
C TRP A 103 8.94 6.61 1.64
N GLY A 104 9.03 7.20 0.44
CA GLY A 104 8.84 6.47 -0.82
C GLY A 104 9.92 5.41 -1.04
N SER A 105 11.16 5.69 -0.67
CA SER A 105 12.24 4.68 -0.72
C SER A 105 11.98 3.53 0.25
N GLY A 106 11.53 3.80 1.47
CA GLY A 106 11.21 2.75 2.44
C GLY A 106 10.00 1.90 2.04
N TYR A 107 8.98 2.54 1.49
CA TYR A 107 7.76 1.87 1.02
C TYR A 107 8.02 1.02 -0.24
N CYS A 108 8.76 1.56 -1.20
CA CYS A 108 9.10 0.86 -2.43
C CYS A 108 10.23 -0.16 -2.28
N ALA A 109 11.05 -0.07 -1.22
CA ALA A 109 12.11 -1.04 -0.92
C ALA A 109 11.60 -2.47 -0.71
N VAL A 110 10.28 -2.68 -0.65
CA VAL A 110 9.62 -3.98 -0.57
C VAL A 110 8.56 -4.21 -1.65
N GLN A 111 8.31 -3.21 -2.50
CA GLN A 111 7.39 -3.30 -3.63
C GLN A 111 8.10 -3.40 -4.99
N ASP A 112 9.38 -3.04 -5.12
CA ASP A 112 10.09 -3.10 -6.40
C ASP A 112 10.30 -4.57 -6.83
N GLU A 113 9.75 -4.99 -7.96
CA GLU A 113 9.83 -6.38 -8.46
C GLU A 113 11.13 -6.66 -9.24
N ARG A 114 12.25 -6.08 -8.82
CA ARG A 114 13.56 -6.64 -9.19
C ARG A 114 13.72 -7.96 -8.43
N GLU A 115 14.31 -8.98 -9.07
CA GLU A 115 14.34 -10.37 -8.59
C GLU A 115 14.70 -10.57 -7.10
N ASN A 116 15.40 -9.63 -6.45
CA ASN A 116 15.79 -9.71 -5.04
C ASN A 116 14.89 -8.93 -4.03
N VAL A 117 14.00 -8.05 -4.49
CA VAL A 117 13.31 -7.08 -3.61
C VAL A 117 11.88 -7.51 -3.24
N ASN A 118 11.18 -8.25 -4.11
CA ASN A 118 9.92 -8.93 -3.74
C ASN A 118 10.15 -10.04 -2.69
N GLU A 119 11.36 -10.64 -2.68
CA GLU A 119 11.77 -11.57 -1.63
C GLU A 119 11.81 -10.92 -0.23
N ILE A 120 12.10 -9.62 -0.14
CA ILE A 120 12.16 -8.89 1.13
C ILE A 120 10.78 -8.81 1.78
N GLY A 121 9.77 -8.37 1.01
CA GLY A 121 8.41 -8.24 1.49
C GLY A 121 7.82 -9.59 1.94
N GLU A 122 7.98 -10.63 1.12
CA GLU A 122 7.53 -11.98 1.50
C GLU A 122 8.31 -12.56 2.67
N SER A 123 9.62 -12.33 2.77
CA SER A 123 10.44 -12.77 3.92
C SER A 123 9.92 -12.16 5.23
N ILE A 124 9.68 -10.84 5.23
CA ILE A 124 9.11 -10.12 6.38
C ILE A 124 7.74 -10.70 6.75
N MET A 125 6.84 -10.85 5.78
CA MET A 125 5.50 -11.37 6.05
C MET A 125 5.53 -12.83 6.51
N ASN A 126 6.46 -13.65 6.02
CA ASN A 126 6.62 -15.03 6.47
C ASN A 126 7.14 -15.11 7.92
N MET A 127 8.04 -14.21 8.34
CA MET A 127 8.43 -14.11 9.75
C MET A 127 7.24 -13.73 10.64
N ILE A 128 6.44 -12.75 10.22
CA ILE A 128 5.25 -12.33 10.98
C ILE A 128 4.22 -13.46 11.05
N ARG A 129 3.91 -14.12 9.92
CA ARG A 129 2.96 -15.24 9.86
C ARG A 129 3.40 -16.39 10.74
N SER A 130 4.67 -16.79 10.65
CA SER A 130 5.19 -17.88 11.48
C SER A 130 5.18 -17.55 12.98
N GLU A 131 5.32 -16.28 13.36
CA GLU A 131 5.15 -15.88 14.77
C GLU A 131 3.69 -15.95 15.23
N VAL A 132 2.75 -15.59 14.36
CA VAL A 132 1.31 -15.74 14.62
C VAL A 132 0.90 -17.21 14.72
N GLU A 133 1.51 -18.10 13.93
CA GLU A 133 1.26 -19.55 13.99
C GLU A 133 1.70 -20.19 15.31
N ILE A 134 2.67 -19.60 16.02
CA ILE A 134 3.12 -20.02 17.36
C ILE A 134 2.14 -19.54 18.46
N CYS A 135 1.21 -18.64 18.14
CA CYS A 135 0.23 -18.14 19.10
C CYS A 135 -0.93 -19.14 19.25
N ASP A 136 -1.31 -19.44 20.49
CA ASP A 136 -2.46 -20.31 20.76
C ASP A 136 -3.77 -19.57 20.48
N LYS A 137 -3.84 -18.32 20.90
CA LYS A 137 -4.98 -17.44 20.68
C LYS A 137 -4.48 -16.03 20.34
N PHE A 138 -4.27 -15.78 19.06
CA PHE A 138 -3.83 -14.48 18.58
C PHE A 138 -4.89 -13.38 18.78
N ASP A 139 -4.55 -12.29 19.47
CA ASP A 139 -5.42 -11.13 19.73
C ASP A 139 -5.06 -9.92 18.85
N GLY A 140 -3.78 -9.71 18.49
CA GLY A 140 -3.38 -8.54 17.71
C GLY A 140 -1.90 -8.27 17.52
N PHE A 141 -1.61 -7.21 16.77
CA PHE A 141 -0.25 -6.71 16.52
C PHE A 141 0.01 -5.41 17.26
N THR A 142 1.25 -5.24 17.74
CA THR A 142 1.76 -3.95 18.21
C THR A 142 2.91 -3.49 17.32
N LEU A 143 2.70 -2.43 16.54
CA LEU A 143 3.71 -1.85 15.65
C LEU A 143 4.47 -0.71 16.33
N CYS A 144 5.79 -0.84 16.48
CA CYS A 144 6.68 0.20 16.99
C CYS A 144 7.44 0.84 15.83
N HIS A 145 7.23 2.13 15.58
CA HIS A 145 7.87 2.81 14.45
C HIS A 145 7.95 4.33 14.63
N SER A 146 8.72 5.00 13.77
CA SER A 146 8.72 6.47 13.66
C SER A 146 7.98 6.91 12.42
N ILE A 147 7.18 7.99 12.52
CA ILE A 147 6.43 8.53 11.39
C ILE A 147 7.28 9.38 10.44
N ALA A 148 8.48 9.78 10.87
CA ALA A 148 9.27 10.80 10.18
C ALA A 148 10.58 10.27 9.57
N GLY A 149 10.98 9.04 9.90
CA GLY A 149 12.14 8.36 9.29
C GLY A 149 11.87 7.96 7.83
N GLY A 150 12.80 7.23 7.19
CA GLY A 150 12.54 6.59 5.89
C GLY A 150 11.97 5.18 6.06
N THR A 151 12.70 4.32 6.78
CA THR A 151 12.34 2.91 7.00
C THR A 151 11.10 2.79 7.89
N GLY A 152 11.14 3.33 9.11
CA GLY A 152 10.02 3.22 10.06
C GLY A 152 8.71 3.84 9.55
N SER A 153 8.79 4.83 8.65
CA SER A 153 7.62 5.50 8.09
C SER A 153 7.12 4.74 6.86
N GLY A 154 7.96 4.58 5.83
CA GLY A 154 7.62 3.96 4.55
C GLY A 154 7.39 2.46 4.66
N LEU A 155 8.39 1.70 5.10
CA LEU A 155 8.26 0.25 5.29
C LEU A 155 7.22 -0.06 6.38
N GLY A 156 7.18 0.74 7.45
CA GLY A 156 6.15 0.60 8.48
C GLY A 156 4.72 0.80 7.94
N SER A 157 4.52 1.74 7.02
CA SER A 157 3.24 1.95 6.34
C SER A 157 2.86 0.75 5.46
N TRP A 158 3.81 0.20 4.70
CA TRP A 158 3.57 -1.00 3.90
C TRP A 158 3.21 -2.21 4.76
N ILE A 159 3.94 -2.43 5.87
CA ILE A 159 3.62 -3.50 6.83
C ILE A 159 2.21 -3.30 7.37
N LEU A 160 1.85 -2.08 7.77
CA LEU A 160 0.53 -1.77 8.31
C LEU A 160 -0.60 -2.12 7.34
N GLU A 161 -0.45 -1.76 6.05
CA GLU A 161 -1.39 -2.11 4.99
C GLU A 161 -1.52 -3.63 4.83
N ARG A 162 -0.39 -4.35 4.79
CA ARG A 162 -0.38 -5.82 4.66
C ARG A 162 -0.96 -6.52 5.87
N LEU A 163 -0.69 -6.04 7.08
CA LEU A 163 -1.26 -6.60 8.31
C LEU A 163 -2.78 -6.49 8.30
N SER A 164 -3.30 -5.35 7.84
CA SER A 164 -4.74 -5.20 7.60
C SER A 164 -5.19 -6.24 6.57
N ASP A 165 -4.69 -6.18 5.33
CA ASP A 165 -5.12 -7.03 4.20
C ASP A 165 -5.16 -8.54 4.53
N PHE A 166 -4.19 -9.05 5.30
CA PHE A 166 -4.09 -10.48 5.60
C PHE A 166 -4.85 -10.93 6.86
N PHE A 167 -5.10 -10.02 7.82
CA PHE A 167 -5.64 -10.37 9.15
C PHE A 167 -6.94 -9.64 9.53
N GLU A 168 -7.57 -8.90 8.59
CA GLU A 168 -8.69 -7.93 8.76
C GLU A 168 -9.74 -8.28 9.83
N GLU A 169 -10.22 -9.52 9.91
CA GLU A 169 -11.33 -9.89 10.83
C GLU A 169 -10.87 -10.45 12.19
N LYS A 170 -9.57 -10.72 12.39
CA LYS A 170 -9.09 -11.53 13.52
C LYS A 170 -8.22 -10.80 14.52
N ALA A 171 -7.67 -9.63 14.20
CA ALA A 171 -6.61 -9.02 14.98
C ALA A 171 -6.69 -7.50 15.02
N GLY A 172 -6.62 -6.93 16.24
CA GLY A 172 -6.44 -5.49 16.41
C GLY A 172 -5.00 -5.08 16.12
N VAL A 173 -4.80 -3.87 15.61
CA VAL A 173 -3.50 -3.29 15.29
C VAL A 173 -3.30 -2.01 16.09
N HIS A 174 -2.43 -2.07 17.10
CA HIS A 174 -2.04 -0.90 17.88
C HIS A 174 -0.66 -0.42 17.46
N THR A 175 -0.44 0.89 17.46
CA THR A 175 0.86 1.46 17.10
C THR A 175 1.43 2.31 18.22
N PHE A 176 2.74 2.18 18.44
CA PHE A 176 3.55 3.16 19.17
C PHE A 176 4.31 3.97 18.14
N SER A 177 3.76 5.15 17.82
CA SER A 177 4.24 5.99 16.74
C SER A 177 5.01 7.18 17.31
N VAL A 178 6.31 7.23 17.04
CA VAL A 178 7.17 8.34 17.48
C VAL A 178 7.08 9.50 16.50
N PHE A 179 6.56 10.61 17.00
CA PHE A 179 6.40 11.87 16.28
C PHE A 179 7.70 12.67 16.32
N PRO A 180 8.08 13.32 15.20
CA PRO A 180 9.32 14.07 15.12
C PRO A 180 9.28 15.27 16.07
N GLY A 181 10.44 15.59 16.64
CA GLY A 181 10.72 16.92 17.16
C GLY A 181 11.50 17.73 16.13
N LYS A 182 12.00 18.91 16.52
CA LYS A 182 12.95 19.67 15.69
C LYS A 182 14.20 18.82 15.40
N SER A 183 14.47 18.55 14.13
CA SER A 183 15.65 17.79 13.69
C SER A 183 16.27 18.41 12.42
N ASP A 184 17.47 17.97 12.09
CA ASP A 184 18.19 18.39 10.87
C ASP A 184 17.61 17.75 9.58
N VAL A 185 16.69 16.79 9.71
CA VAL A 185 16.04 16.14 8.56
C VAL A 185 14.89 17.01 8.06
N VAL A 186 15.09 17.63 6.90
CA VAL A 186 14.14 18.58 6.31
C VAL A 186 12.87 17.96 5.73
N VAL A 187 12.89 16.68 5.33
CA VAL A 187 11.77 16.00 4.65
C VAL A 187 10.74 15.35 5.59
N GLN A 188 10.91 15.52 6.91
CA GLN A 188 10.05 14.90 7.91
C GLN A 188 8.55 15.20 7.76
N PRO A 189 8.11 16.42 7.40
CA PRO A 189 6.68 16.69 7.22
C PRO A 189 6.04 15.86 6.12
N TYR A 190 6.76 15.53 5.03
CA TYR A 190 6.26 14.65 3.98
C TYR A 190 6.08 13.21 4.48
N ASN A 191 7.12 12.66 5.11
CA ASN A 191 7.09 11.30 5.65
C ASN A 191 5.96 11.15 6.69
N ALA A 192 5.83 12.13 7.58
CA ALA A 192 4.81 12.16 8.63
C ALA A 192 3.40 12.22 8.03
N ALA A 193 3.15 13.09 7.04
CA ALA A 193 1.84 13.21 6.41
C ALA A 193 1.40 11.90 5.73
N LEU A 194 2.30 11.28 4.96
CA LEU A 194 2.02 10.00 4.28
C LEU A 194 1.75 8.88 5.30
N THR A 195 2.56 8.80 6.36
CA THR A 195 2.40 7.79 7.40
C THR A 195 1.12 7.98 8.21
N ILE A 196 0.78 9.21 8.59
CA ILE A 196 -0.45 9.51 9.33
C ILE A 196 -1.68 9.11 8.51
N SER A 197 -1.66 9.33 7.19
CA SER A 197 -2.75 8.88 6.31
C SER A 197 -3.00 7.38 6.42
N ARG A 198 -1.94 6.56 6.57
CA ARG A 198 -2.05 5.11 6.74
C ARG A 198 -2.45 4.70 8.14
N LEU A 199 -1.91 5.37 9.16
CA LEU A 199 -2.36 5.16 10.54
C LEU A 199 -3.86 5.45 10.70
N MET A 200 -4.38 6.48 10.02
CA MET A 200 -5.81 6.81 10.06
C MET A 200 -6.71 5.71 9.48
N GLU A 201 -6.22 4.93 8.53
CA GLU A 201 -7.00 3.95 7.77
C GLU A 201 -6.84 2.53 8.31
N PHE A 202 -5.64 2.16 8.74
CA PHE A 202 -5.25 0.76 9.00
C PHE A 202 -4.88 0.44 10.45
N SER A 203 -4.92 1.41 11.38
CA SER A 203 -4.67 1.13 12.81
C SER A 203 -5.91 1.40 13.66
N ASP A 204 -6.16 0.55 14.66
CA ASP A 204 -7.29 0.68 15.58
C ASP A 204 -7.00 1.65 16.73
N LEU A 205 -5.73 1.75 17.12
CA LEU A 205 -5.27 2.60 18.22
C LEU A 205 -3.82 3.04 18.00
N THR A 206 -3.57 4.36 18.01
CA THR A 206 -2.22 4.93 17.89
C THR A 206 -1.83 5.68 19.15
N PHE A 207 -0.82 5.17 19.86
CA PHE A 207 -0.16 5.89 20.94
C PHE A 207 0.85 6.88 20.36
N VAL A 208 0.60 8.17 20.59
CA VAL A 208 1.39 9.28 20.11
C VAL A 208 2.50 9.60 21.10
N LEU A 209 3.75 9.46 20.64
CA LEU A 209 4.95 9.73 21.43
C LEU A 209 5.74 10.88 20.80
N GLU A 210 5.58 12.11 21.31
CA GLU A 210 6.26 13.28 20.74
C GLU A 210 7.65 13.50 21.36
N ASN A 211 8.71 13.31 20.57
CA ASN A 211 10.10 13.45 21.04
C ASN A 211 10.39 14.80 21.71
N GLU A 212 9.86 15.90 21.17
CA GLU A 212 10.04 17.22 21.76
C GLU A 212 9.40 17.33 23.16
N ALA A 213 8.19 16.79 23.33
CA ALA A 213 7.47 16.84 24.61
C ALA A 213 8.15 15.96 25.67
N ILE A 214 8.63 14.78 25.28
CA ILE A 214 9.34 13.85 26.16
C ILE A 214 10.67 14.45 26.59
N THR A 215 11.44 15.03 25.66
CA THR A 215 12.70 15.72 25.93
C THR A 215 12.52 16.86 26.93
N LYS A 216 11.50 17.72 26.74
CA LYS A 216 11.16 18.79 27.70
C LYS A 216 10.80 18.25 29.08
N THR A 217 10.03 17.17 29.12
CA THR A 217 9.65 16.52 30.38
C THR A 217 10.86 15.94 31.11
N ALA A 218 11.79 15.32 30.37
CA ALA A 218 13.05 14.81 30.91
C ALA A 218 13.89 15.94 31.54
N ILE A 219 14.03 17.07 30.85
CA ILE A 219 14.76 18.24 31.39
C ILE A 219 14.16 18.74 32.70
N GLN A 220 12.83 18.88 32.74
CA GLN A 220 12.13 19.44 33.90
C GLN A 220 12.11 18.49 35.10
N LYS A 221 11.88 17.19 34.87
CA LYS A 221 11.61 16.22 35.95
C LYS A 221 12.80 15.34 36.32
N MET A 222 13.70 15.05 35.38
CA MET A 222 14.89 14.23 35.63
C MET A 222 16.11 15.08 36.03
N HIS A 223 15.99 16.40 36.09
CA HIS A 223 17.09 17.35 36.35
C HIS A 223 18.31 17.15 35.44
N ASN A 224 18.10 16.59 34.25
CA ASN A 224 19.14 16.42 33.24
C ASN A 224 19.06 17.57 32.23
N ALA A 225 20.07 18.45 32.22
CA ALA A 225 20.08 19.61 31.33
C ALA A 225 20.15 19.23 29.84
N ASN A 226 20.78 18.10 29.51
CA ASN A 226 20.96 17.61 28.14
C ASN A 226 20.62 16.10 28.07
N PRO A 227 19.32 15.75 28.02
CA PRO A 227 18.90 14.35 27.89
C PRO A 227 19.37 13.76 26.56
N SER A 228 19.93 12.56 26.63
CA SER A 228 20.31 11.74 25.48
C SER A 228 19.09 11.00 24.90
N MET A 229 19.19 10.49 23.67
CA MET A 229 18.14 9.63 23.09
C MET A 229 17.91 8.35 23.91
N ARG A 230 18.93 7.87 24.62
CA ARG A 230 18.78 6.75 25.56
C ARG A 230 17.83 7.11 26.71
N ASP A 231 17.96 8.31 27.27
CA ASP A 231 17.08 8.78 28.36
C ASP A 231 15.63 8.94 27.88
N VAL A 232 15.44 9.44 26.64
CA VAL A 232 14.12 9.56 26.00
C VAL A 232 13.50 8.18 25.78
N ASN A 233 14.27 7.24 25.23
CA ASN A 233 13.81 5.88 24.96
C ASN A 233 13.49 5.11 26.25
N GLU A 234 14.23 5.34 27.34
CA GLU A 234 13.91 4.75 28.65
C GLU A 234 12.54 5.24 29.17
N ILE A 235 12.24 6.53 29.03
CA ILE A 235 10.93 7.09 29.40
C ILE A 235 9.83 6.47 28.53
N ILE A 236 10.05 6.36 27.21
CA ILE A 236 9.12 5.71 26.28
C ILE A 236 8.87 4.24 26.70
N GLY A 237 9.93 3.48 26.99
CA GLY A 237 9.82 2.09 27.43
C GLY A 237 8.99 1.94 28.70
N ARG A 238 9.13 2.85 29.67
CA ARG A 238 8.28 2.89 30.88
C ARG A 238 6.81 3.17 30.57
N VAL A 239 6.53 4.09 29.63
CA VAL A 239 5.15 4.36 29.19
C VAL A 239 4.55 3.15 28.49
N MET A 240 5.27 2.57 27.53
CA MET A 240 4.85 1.37 26.79
C MET A 240 4.55 0.22 27.74
N ALA A 241 5.44 -0.05 28.71
CA ALA A 241 5.20 -1.07 29.73
C ALA A 241 3.98 -0.75 30.60
N GLY A 242 3.79 0.52 30.99
CA GLY A 242 2.65 0.92 31.81
C GLY A 242 1.30 0.77 31.10
N VAL A 243 1.21 1.16 29.81
CA VAL A 243 -0.06 1.02 29.05
C VAL A 243 -0.41 -0.43 28.74
N THR A 244 0.58 -1.32 28.61
CA THR A 244 0.36 -2.77 28.41
C THR A 244 0.28 -3.55 29.71
N ALA A 245 0.46 -2.93 30.88
CA ALA A 245 0.36 -3.61 32.16
C ALA A 245 -0.99 -4.34 32.40
N PRO A 246 -2.16 -3.80 31.97
CA PRO A 246 -3.44 -4.46 32.19
C PRO A 246 -3.57 -5.83 31.51
N THR A 247 -2.98 -6.01 30.32
CA THR A 247 -2.97 -7.30 29.62
C THR A 247 -1.99 -8.29 30.26
N ARG A 248 -0.88 -7.80 30.82
CA ARG A 248 0.18 -8.61 31.45
C ARG A 248 -0.16 -9.11 32.85
N PHE A 249 -0.76 -8.25 33.68
CA PHE A 249 -1.03 -8.58 35.09
C PHE A 249 -2.51 -8.88 35.39
N GLY A 250 -3.33 -8.91 34.34
CA GLY A 250 -4.77 -9.14 34.43
C GLY A 250 -5.51 -7.95 35.02
N SER A 251 -6.47 -7.43 34.26
CA SER A 251 -7.44 -6.45 34.73
C SER A 251 -8.86 -6.96 34.43
N PRO A 252 -9.81 -6.91 35.36
CA PRO A 252 -11.19 -7.36 35.12
C PRO A 252 -11.84 -6.65 33.92
N THR A 253 -11.53 -5.37 33.71
CA THR A 253 -12.15 -4.53 32.68
C THR A 253 -11.27 -4.37 31.45
N PHE A 254 -9.94 -4.26 31.63
CA PHE A 254 -8.99 -3.92 30.56
C PHE A 254 -7.94 -5.02 30.32
N GLY A 255 -8.23 -6.25 30.72
CA GLY A 255 -7.31 -7.39 30.59
C GLY A 255 -7.13 -7.92 29.17
N SER A 256 -7.88 -7.41 28.20
CA SER A 256 -7.79 -7.78 26.78
C SER A 256 -7.33 -6.62 25.91
N PHE A 257 -6.60 -6.95 24.84
CA PHE A 257 -6.09 -5.97 23.87
C PHE A 257 -7.21 -5.08 23.30
N ASN A 258 -8.31 -5.69 22.86
CA ASN A 258 -9.50 -4.98 22.35
C ASN A 258 -10.24 -4.19 23.44
N GLY A 259 -10.08 -4.54 24.72
CA GLY A 259 -10.73 -3.83 25.82
C GLY A 259 -10.12 -2.45 26.05
N ILE A 260 -8.79 -2.36 25.88
CA ILE A 260 -8.07 -1.07 25.93
C ILE A 260 -8.50 -0.18 24.76
N SER A 261 -8.61 -0.74 23.56
CA SER A 261 -9.01 0.04 22.36
C SER A 261 -10.46 0.48 22.38
N ALA A 262 -11.37 -0.36 22.87
CA ALA A 262 -12.77 0.04 23.03
C ALA A 262 -12.94 1.27 23.93
N GLN A 263 -12.09 1.43 24.95
CA GLN A 263 -12.11 2.59 25.85
C GLN A 263 -11.43 3.82 25.23
N LEU A 264 -10.27 3.62 24.60
CA LEU A 264 -9.42 4.72 24.14
C LEU A 264 -9.78 5.23 22.73
N SER A 265 -10.42 4.39 21.92
CA SER A 265 -10.84 4.66 20.54
C SER A 265 -12.34 4.37 20.38
N PRO A 266 -13.22 5.21 20.93
CA PRO A 266 -14.67 4.96 20.88
C PRO A 266 -15.28 5.18 19.50
N VAL A 267 -14.67 6.01 18.64
CA VAL A 267 -15.18 6.38 17.32
C VAL A 267 -14.03 6.52 16.32
N HIS A 268 -14.04 5.77 15.23
CA HIS A 268 -13.14 6.01 14.10
C HIS A 268 -13.52 7.29 13.34
N PRO A 269 -12.56 8.14 12.92
CA PRO A 269 -11.09 7.96 12.93
C PRO A 269 -10.36 8.62 14.12
N LEU A 270 -11.01 8.75 15.30
CA LEU A 270 -10.46 9.44 16.47
C LEU A 270 -9.73 8.47 17.41
N HIS A 271 -8.62 7.90 16.95
CA HIS A 271 -7.88 6.85 17.67
C HIS A 271 -6.45 7.21 18.06
N PHE A 272 -6.11 8.51 18.05
CA PHE A 272 -4.79 9.01 18.45
C PHE A 272 -4.78 9.41 19.91
N VAL A 273 -3.93 8.76 20.70
CA VAL A 273 -3.91 8.84 22.15
C VAL A 273 -2.57 9.33 22.66
N SER A 274 -2.61 10.36 23.50
CA SER A 274 -1.42 10.89 24.18
C SER A 274 -1.22 10.19 25.52
N CYS A 275 0.03 9.94 25.89
CA CYS A 275 0.36 9.28 27.14
C CYS A 275 1.06 10.21 28.13
N GLY A 276 0.90 9.94 29.42
CA GLY A 276 1.65 10.59 30.50
C GLY A 276 2.01 9.59 31.60
N ILE A 277 3.08 9.86 32.34
CA ILE A 277 3.57 8.98 33.41
C ILE A 277 3.93 9.76 34.67
N ALA A 278 3.61 9.15 35.82
CA ALA A 278 3.97 9.64 37.13
C ALA A 278 4.36 8.48 38.08
N PRO A 279 5.33 8.67 38.98
CA PRO A 279 6.25 9.80 39.04
C PRO A 279 7.41 9.61 38.03
N LEU A 280 7.92 10.71 37.48
CA LEU A 280 9.19 10.72 36.73
C LEU A 280 10.27 11.25 37.67
N ILE A 281 11.16 10.37 38.11
CA ILE A 281 12.17 10.66 39.12
C ILE A 281 13.53 10.17 38.60
N PRO A 282 14.63 10.92 38.84
CA PRO A 282 15.98 10.47 38.49
C PRO A 282 16.33 9.15 39.18
N ALA A 283 17.09 8.27 38.49
CA ALA A 283 17.47 6.94 39.00
C ALA A 283 18.13 6.96 40.40
N ASN A 284 18.84 8.05 40.75
CA ASN A 284 19.56 8.20 42.02
C ASN A 284 18.72 8.84 43.15
N SER A 285 17.47 9.22 42.88
CA SER A 285 16.60 9.86 43.87
C SER A 285 15.70 8.83 44.53
N ARG A 286 15.60 8.86 45.87
CA ARG A 286 14.67 7.99 46.60
C ARG A 286 13.23 8.35 46.23
N LEU A 287 12.44 7.35 45.84
CA LEU A 287 10.99 7.48 45.72
C LEU A 287 10.44 8.08 47.04
N PRO A 288 9.56 9.09 46.99
CA PRO A 288 8.87 9.56 48.19
C PRO A 288 8.18 8.35 48.86
N GLN A 289 8.46 8.11 50.15
CA GLN A 289 7.96 6.93 50.88
C GLN A 289 6.43 6.79 50.90
N ARG A 290 5.67 7.82 50.51
CA ARG A 290 4.22 7.82 50.40
C ARG A 290 3.74 8.72 49.25
N THR A 291 3.76 8.22 48.02
CA THR A 291 2.95 8.80 46.94
C THR A 291 1.56 8.17 47.03
N SER A 292 0.53 8.97 47.27
CA SER A 292 -0.86 8.50 47.27
C SER A 292 -1.43 8.50 45.83
N PRO A 293 -2.48 7.71 45.53
CA PRO A 293 -3.11 7.73 44.21
C PRO A 293 -3.60 9.11 43.80
N ILE A 294 -4.05 9.94 44.75
CA ILE A 294 -4.47 11.31 44.48
C ILE A 294 -3.29 12.22 44.10
N ASP A 295 -2.11 12.03 44.70
CA ASP A 295 -0.90 12.76 44.32
C ASP A 295 -0.45 12.37 42.90
N LEU A 296 -0.50 11.07 42.58
CA LEU A 296 -0.17 10.57 41.24
C LEU A 296 -1.11 11.15 40.19
N MET A 297 -2.42 11.16 40.47
CA MET A 297 -3.40 11.74 39.55
C MET A 297 -3.20 13.25 39.37
N GLN A 298 -2.94 14.00 40.45
CA GLN A 298 -2.62 15.42 40.37
C GLN A 298 -1.34 15.71 39.57
N ILE A 299 -0.35 14.80 39.60
CA ILE A 299 0.83 14.94 38.74
C ILE A 299 0.43 14.68 37.29
N LEU A 300 -0.32 13.61 37.00
CA LEU A 300 -0.73 13.24 35.64
C LEU A 300 -1.61 14.29 34.96
N GLU A 301 -2.42 15.03 35.71
CA GLU A 301 -3.23 16.15 35.21
C GLU A 301 -2.42 17.36 34.79
N LYS A 302 -1.18 17.50 35.27
CA LYS A 302 -0.35 18.65 34.89
C LYS A 302 -0.01 18.55 33.40
N PRO A 303 -0.09 19.66 32.64
CA PRO A 303 0.12 19.61 31.19
C PRO A 303 1.54 19.14 30.80
N ASN A 304 2.54 19.35 31.65
CA ASN A 304 3.91 18.86 31.46
C ASN A 304 4.13 17.38 31.81
N SER A 305 3.08 16.67 32.22
CA SER A 305 3.11 15.22 32.42
C SER A 305 2.66 14.44 31.20
N ILE A 306 1.89 15.08 30.32
CA ILE A 306 1.44 14.51 29.06
C ILE A 306 2.54 14.73 28.02
N MET A 307 2.93 13.65 27.34
CA MET A 307 4.02 13.59 26.37
C MET A 307 3.58 14.07 24.98
N SER A 308 2.82 15.17 24.94
CA SER A 308 2.40 15.83 23.71
C SER A 308 2.61 17.34 23.83
N THR A 309 3.18 17.95 22.78
CA THR A 309 3.50 19.38 22.79
C THR A 309 2.25 20.24 22.85
N ALA A 310 1.13 19.79 22.27
CA ALA A 310 -0.15 20.49 22.31
C ALA A 310 -0.64 20.73 23.75
N PHE A 311 -0.39 19.77 24.65
CA PHE A 311 -0.73 19.93 26.06
C PHE A 311 0.21 20.89 26.79
N GLN A 312 1.47 20.98 26.39
CA GLN A 312 2.48 21.82 27.05
C GLN A 312 2.37 23.30 26.69
N THR A 313 1.48 23.69 25.78
CA THR A 313 1.20 25.09 25.46
C THR A 313 0.06 25.63 26.34
N ASP A 314 0.27 26.80 26.98
CA ASP A 314 -0.70 27.42 27.91
C ASP A 314 -2.00 27.93 27.24
N LYS A 315 -2.18 27.72 25.94
CA LYS A 315 -3.35 28.17 25.19
C LYS A 315 -4.45 27.11 25.23
N ASN A 316 -5.16 27.02 26.34
CA ASN A 316 -6.43 26.27 26.38
C ASN A 316 -7.45 26.99 25.49
N SER A 317 -7.85 26.35 24.39
CA SER A 317 -8.99 26.82 23.61
C SER A 317 -10.27 26.45 24.37
N PRO A 318 -11.32 27.30 24.36
CA PRO A 318 -12.61 26.97 24.99
C PRO A 318 -13.33 25.75 24.34
N ILE A 319 -12.80 25.22 23.24
CA ILE A 319 -13.35 24.09 22.47
C ILE A 319 -12.59 22.78 22.78
N ASP A 320 -11.48 22.85 23.53
CA ASP A 320 -10.67 21.68 23.85
C ASP A 320 -11.42 20.76 24.82
N CYS A 321 -11.62 19.48 24.44
CA CYS A 321 -12.32 18.49 25.26
C CYS A 321 -11.60 17.13 25.26
N LEU A 322 -11.73 16.45 26.40
CA LEU A 322 -11.38 15.03 26.53
C LEU A 322 -12.47 14.19 25.86
N ILE A 323 -12.06 13.23 25.05
CA ILE A 323 -12.93 12.29 24.37
C ILE A 323 -13.06 11.01 25.20
N SER A 324 -11.94 10.47 25.68
CA SER A 324 -11.88 9.35 26.62
C SER A 324 -10.50 9.28 27.29
N GLY A 325 -10.39 8.50 28.37
CA GLY A 325 -9.09 8.23 28.98
C GLY A 325 -9.06 6.98 29.84
N LEU A 326 -7.85 6.51 30.10
CA LEU A 326 -7.55 5.36 30.95
C LEU A 326 -6.36 5.67 31.85
N ALA A 327 -6.56 5.59 33.17
CA ALA A 327 -5.53 5.74 34.19
C ALA A 327 -5.15 4.38 34.79
N ILE A 328 -3.91 3.96 34.55
CA ILE A 328 -3.39 2.65 34.95
C ILE A 328 -2.45 2.86 36.12
N PHE A 329 -2.88 2.42 37.30
CA PHE A 329 -2.08 2.48 38.52
C PHE A 329 -1.33 1.16 38.71
N GLN A 330 -0.08 1.26 39.15
CA GLN A 330 0.81 0.12 39.37
C GLN A 330 1.34 0.13 40.81
N GLY A 331 1.40 -1.05 41.42
CA GLY A 331 1.96 -1.28 42.75
C GLY A 331 0.91 -1.34 43.86
N GLU A 332 1.34 -1.34 45.12
CA GLU A 332 0.46 -1.51 46.29
C GLU A 332 -0.44 -0.29 46.52
N VAL A 333 -1.56 -0.22 45.80
CA VAL A 333 -2.61 0.79 45.96
C VAL A 333 -3.99 0.10 46.13
N SER A 334 -4.86 0.71 46.95
CA SER A 334 -6.22 0.20 47.16
C SER A 334 -7.15 0.70 46.05
N TYR A 335 -8.01 -0.17 45.51
CA TYR A 335 -9.00 0.20 44.51
C TYR A 335 -9.88 1.41 44.93
N ASP A 336 -10.29 1.48 46.20
CA ASP A 336 -11.15 2.59 46.69
C ASP A 336 -10.46 3.96 46.63
N SER A 337 -9.18 4.04 47.02
CA SER A 337 -8.44 5.31 46.95
C SER A 337 -8.14 5.75 45.52
N VAL A 338 -7.97 4.80 44.59
CA VAL A 338 -7.86 5.07 43.15
C VAL A 338 -9.18 5.59 42.61
N ALA A 339 -10.30 4.92 42.92
CA ALA A 339 -11.64 5.33 42.52
C ALA A 339 -11.96 6.75 42.99
N GLN A 340 -11.63 7.09 44.25
CA GLN A 340 -11.80 8.43 44.79
C GLN A 340 -10.94 9.49 44.07
N ALA A 341 -9.68 9.15 43.74
CA ALA A 341 -8.79 10.05 43.02
C ALA A 341 -9.33 10.37 41.61
N VAL A 342 -9.75 9.34 40.87
CA VAL A 342 -10.26 9.46 39.51
C VAL A 342 -11.63 10.15 39.49
N PHE A 343 -12.52 9.81 40.41
CA PHE A 343 -13.81 10.48 40.56
C PHE A 343 -13.66 11.98 40.83
N LYS A 344 -12.71 12.35 41.69
CA LYS A 344 -12.39 13.75 41.97
C LYS A 344 -11.91 14.45 40.69
N THR A 345 -11.03 13.83 39.93
CA THR A 345 -10.57 14.35 38.63
C THR A 345 -11.72 14.56 37.66
N ASN A 346 -12.57 13.54 37.44
CA ASN A 346 -13.70 13.64 36.50
C ASN A 346 -14.70 14.73 36.93
N SER A 347 -14.93 14.90 38.24
CA SER A 347 -15.85 15.91 38.78
C SER A 347 -15.44 17.37 38.53
N HIS A 348 -14.15 17.64 38.32
CA HIS A 348 -13.64 19.01 38.10
C HIS A 348 -13.54 19.37 36.61
N ARG A 349 -13.94 18.46 35.70
CA ARG A 349 -13.78 18.65 34.26
C ARG A 349 -15.06 19.14 33.60
N PRO A 350 -14.94 19.96 32.53
CA PRO A 350 -16.09 20.30 31.70
C PRO A 350 -16.66 19.03 31.06
N PHE A 351 -17.98 18.89 31.07
CA PHE A 351 -18.66 17.75 30.43
C PHE A 351 -18.24 17.64 28.96
N GLY A 352 -17.85 16.43 28.55
CA GLY A 352 -17.59 16.10 27.15
C GLY A 352 -18.86 16.23 26.29
N PRO A 353 -18.75 16.08 24.96
CA PRO A 353 -19.91 16.13 24.08
C PRO A 353 -20.97 15.12 24.54
N PRO A 354 -22.24 15.52 24.76
CA PRO A 354 -23.28 14.66 25.34
C PRO A 354 -23.65 13.44 24.47
N LEU A 355 -23.07 13.31 23.27
CA LEU A 355 -23.30 12.22 22.33
C LEU A 355 -22.31 11.06 22.46
N LEU A 356 -21.24 11.19 23.26
CA LEU A 356 -20.25 10.12 23.43
C LEU A 356 -20.43 9.42 24.79
N PRO A 357 -20.71 8.10 24.82
CA PRO A 357 -20.99 7.35 26.05
C PRO A 357 -19.78 7.17 27.00
N PHE A 358 -18.57 7.59 26.62
CA PHE A 358 -17.30 7.31 27.33
C PHE A 358 -16.43 8.55 27.61
N SER A 359 -17.03 9.70 27.93
CA SER A 359 -16.29 10.96 28.10
C SER A 359 -15.37 11.05 29.34
N ASP A 360 -15.40 10.04 30.22
CA ASP A 360 -14.69 10.05 31.50
C ASP A 360 -13.36 9.28 31.43
N ILE A 361 -12.45 9.61 32.35
CA ILE A 361 -11.28 8.75 32.61
C ILE A 361 -11.75 7.54 33.40
N ASP A 362 -11.52 6.35 32.85
CA ASP A 362 -11.65 5.08 33.57
C ASP A 362 -10.29 4.65 34.15
N TYR A 363 -10.26 3.61 34.97
CA TYR A 363 -9.06 3.21 35.70
C TYR A 363 -8.89 1.71 35.89
N CYS A 364 -7.65 1.28 36.08
CA CYS A 364 -7.33 -0.04 36.59
C CYS A 364 -6.10 -0.05 37.47
N VAL A 365 -5.97 -1.11 38.26
CA VAL A 365 -4.84 -1.34 39.15
C VAL A 365 -4.14 -2.64 38.77
N THR A 366 -2.82 -2.60 38.67
CA THR A 366 -1.96 -3.74 38.36
C THR A 366 -0.84 -3.85 39.39
N TYR A 367 -0.31 -5.06 39.59
CA TYR A 367 0.65 -5.34 40.65
C TYR A 367 1.94 -5.98 40.08
N PRO A 368 2.83 -5.20 39.42
CA PRO A 368 4.12 -5.71 38.97
C PRO A 368 5.05 -6.02 40.16
N GLN A 369 6.06 -6.87 39.97
CA GLN A 369 7.05 -7.20 41.03
C GLN A 369 7.78 -5.97 41.57
N ALA A 370 8.01 -4.97 40.71
CA ALA A 370 8.68 -3.74 41.09
C ALA A 370 7.81 -2.99 42.13
N LYS A 371 8.25 -2.97 43.40
CA LYS A 371 7.57 -2.36 44.57
C LYS A 371 7.35 -0.83 44.49
N SER A 372 7.59 -0.20 43.34
CA SER A 372 7.40 1.23 43.15
C SER A 372 5.97 1.53 42.71
N ARG A 373 5.33 2.51 43.37
CA ARG A 373 4.03 3.03 42.93
C ARG A 373 4.23 3.96 41.72
N SER A 374 3.57 3.63 40.62
CA SER A 374 3.52 4.46 39.40
C SER A 374 2.10 4.50 38.85
N ALA A 375 1.84 5.46 37.98
CA ALA A 375 0.62 5.57 37.22
C ALA A 375 0.94 6.06 35.81
N VAL A 376 0.30 5.46 34.82
CA VAL A 376 0.32 5.89 33.42
C VAL A 376 -1.08 6.29 33.02
N MET A 377 -1.20 7.40 32.31
CA MET A 377 -2.48 7.90 31.81
C MET A 377 -2.42 7.95 30.29
N ALA A 378 -3.35 7.28 29.64
CA ALA A 378 -3.58 7.35 28.21
C ALA A 378 -4.85 8.17 27.97
N VAL A 379 -4.77 9.24 27.18
CA VAL A 379 -5.88 10.18 26.95
C VAL A 379 -6.11 10.46 25.47
N ASN A 380 -7.36 10.31 25.06
CA ASN A 380 -7.84 10.76 23.76
C ASN A 380 -8.42 12.16 23.93
N HIS A 381 -7.84 13.15 23.26
CA HIS A 381 -8.17 14.55 23.47
C HIS A 381 -8.12 15.32 22.16
N SER A 382 -9.07 16.24 21.98
CA SER A 382 -9.13 17.12 20.81
C SER A 382 -7.86 17.94 20.55
N LYS A 383 -7.01 18.17 21.56
CA LYS A 383 -5.76 18.93 21.44
C LYS A 383 -4.77 18.32 20.44
N PHE A 384 -4.89 17.02 20.16
CA PHE A 384 -4.08 16.39 19.12
C PHE A 384 -4.26 17.03 17.74
N SER A 385 -5.41 17.69 17.48
CA SER A 385 -5.61 18.46 16.24
C SER A 385 -4.60 19.60 16.06
N GLN A 386 -4.03 20.14 17.15
CA GLN A 386 -2.99 21.16 17.09
C GLN A 386 -1.67 20.59 16.58
N THR A 387 -1.30 19.37 17.02
CA THR A 387 -0.14 18.64 16.51
C THR A 387 -0.28 18.36 15.02
N LEU A 388 -1.47 17.90 14.58
CA LEU A 388 -1.77 17.72 13.15
C LEU A 388 -1.76 19.04 12.38
N GLY A 389 -2.27 20.12 12.97
CA GLY A 389 -2.26 21.46 12.39
C GLY A 389 -0.84 21.96 12.11
N SER A 390 0.06 21.82 13.07
CA SER A 390 1.48 22.20 12.89
C SER A 390 2.14 21.39 11.77
N LEU A 391 1.93 20.07 11.74
CA LEU A 391 2.47 19.20 10.69
C LEU A 391 1.90 19.56 9.31
N LYS A 392 0.61 19.87 9.23
CA LYS A 392 -0.04 20.33 8.00
C LYS A 392 0.56 21.64 7.51
N ASP A 393 0.80 22.61 8.39
CA ASP A 393 1.36 23.90 8.02
C ASP A 393 2.78 23.76 7.46
N ASP A 394 3.62 22.94 8.11
CA ASP A 394 4.97 22.63 7.65
C ASP A 394 4.96 21.90 6.30
N PHE A 395 4.11 20.86 6.16
CA PHE A 395 3.89 20.16 4.89
C PHE A 395 3.46 21.11 3.79
N THR A 396 2.45 21.95 4.05
CA THR A 396 1.87 22.87 3.07
C THR A 396 2.91 23.89 2.60
N LYS A 397 3.75 24.38 3.52
CA LYS A 397 4.83 25.31 3.20
C LYS A 397 5.89 24.65 2.31
N MET A 398 6.26 23.39 2.56
CA MET A 398 7.20 22.67 1.72
C MET A 398 6.63 22.34 0.34
N PHE A 399 5.40 21.82 0.32
CA PHE A 399 4.71 21.36 -0.89
C PHE A 399 4.46 22.51 -1.87
N LYS A 400 3.99 23.67 -1.38
CA LYS A 400 3.78 24.87 -2.22
C LYS A 400 5.05 25.37 -2.90
N ASN A 401 6.22 25.16 -2.28
CA ASN A 401 7.51 25.58 -2.81
C ASN A 401 8.17 24.50 -3.68
N GLY A 402 7.54 23.34 -3.88
CA GLY A 402 8.10 22.23 -4.64
C GLY A 402 9.37 21.63 -4.04
N ALA A 403 9.68 21.92 -2.77
CA ALA A 403 10.94 21.53 -2.15
C ALA A 403 10.97 20.00 -1.95
N TYR A 404 12.04 19.35 -2.40
CA TYR A 404 12.31 17.91 -2.25
C TYR A 404 11.30 16.94 -2.91
N LEU A 405 10.33 17.42 -3.69
CA LEU A 405 9.33 16.56 -4.36
C LEU A 405 9.95 15.55 -5.33
N THR A 406 11.00 15.94 -6.04
CA THR A 406 11.71 15.06 -6.98
C THR A 406 12.28 13.80 -6.33
N ASN A 407 12.54 13.81 -5.02
CA ASN A 407 13.00 12.62 -4.30
C ASN A 407 11.87 11.62 -4.02
N PHE A 408 10.63 12.10 -3.88
CA PHE A 408 9.45 11.26 -3.69
C PHE A 408 8.89 10.78 -5.04
N GLU A 409 8.97 11.61 -6.09
CA GLU A 409 8.56 11.25 -7.46
C GLU A 409 9.44 10.16 -8.10
N LYS A 410 10.74 10.12 -7.75
CA LYS A 410 11.68 9.09 -8.24
C LYS A 410 11.34 7.67 -7.74
N ALA A 411 10.54 7.52 -6.69
CA ALA A 411 10.15 6.23 -6.12
C ALA A 411 8.96 5.58 -6.84
N HIS A 412 8.35 6.26 -7.81
CA HIS A 412 7.29 5.68 -8.64
C HIS A 412 7.78 5.48 -10.07
N CYS A 413 7.84 4.22 -10.47
CA CYS A 413 8.08 3.81 -11.86
C CYS A 413 7.05 4.54 -12.73
N PHE A 414 7.52 5.34 -13.70
CA PHE A 414 6.81 6.31 -14.57
C PHE A 414 6.43 7.66 -13.96
N LYS A 415 7.20 8.69 -14.34
CA LYS A 415 6.85 10.12 -14.21
C LYS A 415 5.54 10.41 -14.94
N GLU A 416 4.73 11.34 -14.42
CA GLU A 416 3.47 11.75 -15.06
C GLU A 416 3.69 12.36 -16.45
N ASP A 417 4.82 13.03 -16.66
CA ASP A 417 5.23 13.55 -17.97
C ASP A 417 5.33 12.43 -19.02
N ALA A 418 5.98 11.31 -18.67
CA ALA A 418 6.14 10.19 -19.59
C ALA A 418 4.82 9.50 -19.91
N LEU A 419 3.90 9.41 -18.92
CA LEU A 419 2.57 8.86 -19.14
C LEU A 419 1.71 9.81 -20.01
N HIS A 420 1.83 11.11 -19.81
CA HIS A 420 1.18 12.11 -20.66
C HIS A 420 1.64 11.97 -22.11
N ASP A 421 2.96 12.02 -22.36
CA ASP A 421 3.52 11.99 -23.71
C ASP A 421 3.19 10.66 -24.41
N PHE A 422 3.23 9.54 -23.67
CA PHE A 422 2.83 8.23 -24.17
C PHE A 422 1.38 8.21 -24.66
N LEU A 423 0.44 8.74 -23.87
CA LEU A 423 -0.99 8.74 -24.22
C LEU A 423 -1.37 9.81 -25.23
N GLU A 424 -0.72 10.98 -25.19
CA GLU A 424 -0.91 12.04 -26.19
C GLU A 424 -0.48 11.55 -27.58
N ALA A 425 0.68 10.90 -27.69
CA ALA A 425 1.15 10.32 -28.95
C ALA A 425 0.15 9.29 -29.52
N VAL A 426 -0.51 8.48 -28.68
CA VAL A 426 -1.56 7.57 -29.15
C VAL A 426 -2.77 8.32 -29.69
N CYS A 427 -3.13 9.46 -29.11
CA CYS A 427 -4.26 10.23 -29.59
C CYS A 427 -3.96 10.96 -30.91
N GLU A 428 -2.72 11.45 -31.10
CA GLU A 428 -2.30 12.13 -32.33
C GLU A 428 -2.00 11.13 -33.47
N ASP A 429 -1.07 10.21 -33.23
CA ASP A 429 -0.55 9.30 -34.26
C ASP A 429 -1.33 7.98 -34.35
N GLY A 430 -2.13 7.66 -33.34
CA GLY A 430 -2.88 6.40 -33.26
C GLY A 430 -2.09 5.23 -32.66
N ILE A 431 -0.78 5.37 -32.42
CA ILE A 431 0.10 4.34 -31.87
C ILE A 431 1.25 4.97 -31.08
N SER A 432 1.66 4.33 -29.99
CA SER A 432 2.84 4.71 -29.24
C SER A 432 3.52 3.48 -28.63
N ILE A 433 4.83 3.54 -28.47
CA ILE A 433 5.65 2.47 -27.89
C ILE A 433 6.39 3.03 -26.68
N LEU A 434 6.18 2.39 -25.54
CA LEU A 434 6.93 2.60 -24.32
C LEU A 434 8.13 1.66 -24.32
N THR A 435 9.33 2.25 -24.37
CA THR A 435 10.60 1.52 -24.33
C THR A 435 11.14 1.41 -22.90
N ASN A 436 12.03 0.44 -22.65
CA ASN A 436 12.63 0.20 -21.34
C ASN A 436 11.63 -0.09 -20.20
N GLY A 437 10.50 -0.74 -20.51
CA GLY A 437 9.55 -1.18 -19.49
C GLY A 437 10.00 -2.44 -18.74
N PRO A 438 9.27 -2.84 -17.67
CA PRO A 438 9.58 -4.01 -16.87
C PRO A 438 9.68 -5.29 -17.71
N GLN A 439 10.71 -6.09 -17.52
CA GLN A 439 10.90 -7.36 -18.24
C GLN A 439 10.43 -8.55 -17.39
N LYS A 440 9.87 -9.58 -18.03
CA LYS A 440 9.43 -10.82 -17.36
C LYS A 440 8.45 -10.62 -16.19
N ASN A 441 7.69 -9.52 -16.18
CA ASN A 441 6.60 -9.30 -15.24
C ASN A 441 5.25 -9.52 -15.95
N LYS A 442 4.39 -10.37 -15.36
CA LYS A 442 3.06 -10.70 -15.90
C LYS A 442 2.00 -9.64 -15.57
N ASN A 443 2.21 -8.87 -14.50
CA ASN A 443 1.28 -7.86 -14.01
C ASN A 443 1.50 -6.48 -14.66
N THR A 444 2.59 -6.28 -15.41
CA THR A 444 2.93 -4.99 -16.06
C THR A 444 1.76 -4.37 -16.83
N VAL A 445 0.97 -5.19 -17.53
CA VAL A 445 -0.18 -4.70 -18.32
C VAL A 445 -1.29 -4.18 -17.41
N GLU A 446 -1.55 -4.86 -16.29
CA GLU A 446 -2.56 -4.43 -15.33
C GLU A 446 -2.11 -3.14 -14.63
N GLU A 447 -0.84 -3.06 -14.20
CA GLU A 447 -0.27 -1.88 -13.56
C GLU A 447 -0.29 -0.64 -14.47
N ILE A 448 0.20 -0.77 -15.71
CA ILE A 448 0.14 0.32 -16.70
C ILE A 448 -1.33 0.66 -16.97
N GLY A 449 -2.19 -0.36 -17.12
CA GLY A 449 -3.59 -0.14 -17.45
C GLY A 449 -4.36 0.60 -16.36
N GLU A 450 -4.16 0.26 -15.09
CA GLU A 450 -4.78 0.95 -13.94
C GLU A 450 -4.33 2.41 -13.80
N ARG A 451 -3.10 2.71 -14.24
CA ARG A 451 -2.61 4.09 -14.30
C ARG A 451 -3.23 4.90 -15.43
N ILE A 452 -3.62 4.27 -16.54
CA ILE A 452 -4.34 4.89 -17.64
C ILE A 452 -5.81 5.11 -17.23
N GLY A 453 -6.46 4.09 -16.68
CA GLY A 453 -7.82 4.16 -16.16
C GLY A 453 -8.51 2.80 -16.10
N LEU A 454 -9.82 2.77 -16.31
CA LEU A 454 -10.58 1.52 -16.26
C LEU A 454 -10.27 0.64 -17.48
N ILE A 455 -9.64 -0.51 -17.23
CA ILE A 455 -9.39 -1.52 -18.26
C ILE A 455 -10.72 -2.11 -18.74
N HIS A 456 -10.93 -2.14 -20.06
CA HIS A 456 -12.14 -2.68 -20.67
C HIS A 456 -12.14 -4.21 -20.60
N ARG A 457 -13.11 -4.77 -19.85
CA ARG A 457 -13.24 -6.22 -19.67
C ARG A 457 -13.90 -6.85 -20.89
N THR A 458 -13.25 -7.86 -21.47
CA THR A 458 -13.79 -8.65 -22.58
C THR A 458 -14.15 -10.07 -22.13
N HIS A 459 -14.62 -10.91 -23.05
CA HIS A 459 -14.82 -12.34 -22.80
C HIS A 459 -13.51 -13.14 -22.63
N PHE A 460 -12.34 -12.49 -22.77
CA PHE A 460 -11.03 -13.05 -22.40
C PHE A 460 -10.54 -12.53 -21.03
N GLY A 461 -11.35 -11.75 -20.31
CA GLY A 461 -11.00 -11.17 -19.00
C GLY A 461 -10.59 -9.69 -19.06
N LYS A 462 -9.91 -9.23 -18.00
CA LYS A 462 -9.36 -7.85 -17.89
C LYS A 462 -8.01 -7.75 -18.60
N VAL A 463 -7.16 -8.75 -18.39
CA VAL A 463 -5.87 -8.95 -19.05
C VAL A 463 -5.88 -10.35 -19.65
N PHE A 464 -5.35 -10.49 -20.86
CA PHE A 464 -5.25 -11.77 -21.57
C PHE A 464 -3.79 -12.08 -21.90
N GLU A 465 -3.48 -13.37 -21.97
CA GLU A 465 -2.15 -13.88 -22.32
C GLU A 465 -2.20 -14.55 -23.70
N VAL A 466 -1.24 -14.18 -24.55
CA VAL A 466 -1.00 -14.80 -25.87
C VAL A 466 0.32 -15.55 -25.82
N THR A 467 0.24 -16.83 -25.48
CA THR A 467 1.36 -17.78 -25.45
C THR A 467 1.07 -18.94 -26.38
N ALA A 468 2.04 -19.36 -27.20
CA ALA A 468 1.84 -20.41 -28.20
C ALA A 468 1.22 -21.69 -27.57
N LYS A 469 0.05 -22.10 -28.05
CA LYS A 469 -0.65 -23.32 -27.59
C LYS A 469 -0.69 -24.32 -28.76
N PRO A 470 -0.34 -25.60 -28.54
CA PRO A 470 -0.35 -26.62 -29.59
C PRO A 470 -1.77 -26.96 -30.13
N ASP A 471 -2.84 -26.69 -29.36
CA ASP A 471 -4.24 -26.98 -29.72
C ASP A 471 -5.14 -25.71 -29.77
N ALA A 472 -4.68 -24.63 -30.40
CA ALA A 472 -5.48 -23.39 -30.44
C ALA A 472 -6.44 -23.30 -31.64
N SER A 473 -7.72 -23.02 -31.38
CA SER A 473 -8.71 -22.64 -32.40
C SER A 473 -8.57 -21.19 -32.90
N ASN A 474 -7.86 -20.34 -32.14
CA ASN A 474 -7.69 -18.92 -32.42
C ASN A 474 -6.31 -18.64 -33.02
N MET A 475 -6.27 -18.00 -34.20
CA MET A 475 -5.07 -17.81 -35.02
C MET A 475 -3.96 -17.00 -34.34
N ALA A 476 -4.28 -16.19 -33.33
CA ALA A 476 -3.29 -15.48 -32.54
C ALA A 476 -2.27 -16.41 -31.85
N TYR A 477 -2.67 -17.64 -31.55
CA TYR A 477 -1.90 -18.64 -30.81
C TYR A 477 -1.17 -19.66 -31.70
N ALA A 478 -1.42 -19.66 -33.02
CA ALA A 478 -0.75 -20.54 -33.97
C ALA A 478 0.66 -20.01 -34.27
N SER A 479 1.69 -20.79 -33.94
CA SER A 479 3.11 -20.44 -34.17
C SER A 479 3.54 -20.64 -35.63
N GLY A 480 2.86 -21.53 -36.36
CA GLY A 480 3.22 -21.94 -37.72
C GLY A 480 2.84 -20.98 -38.84
N ASP A 481 1.87 -20.06 -38.64
CA ASP A 481 1.30 -19.24 -39.72
C ASP A 481 1.42 -17.72 -39.45
N GLU A 482 1.46 -16.93 -40.54
CA GLU A 482 1.35 -15.48 -40.50
C GLU A 482 -0.05 -15.06 -40.04
N LEU A 483 -0.13 -14.09 -39.12
CA LEU A 483 -1.41 -13.49 -38.74
C LEU A 483 -1.68 -12.31 -39.68
N PRO A 484 -2.70 -12.39 -40.56
CA PRO A 484 -2.96 -11.34 -41.55
C PRO A 484 -3.49 -10.05 -40.90
N TYR A 485 -3.45 -8.94 -41.65
CA TYR A 485 -3.99 -7.66 -41.17
C TYR A 485 -5.46 -7.77 -40.76
N HIS A 486 -5.74 -7.36 -39.53
CA HIS A 486 -7.08 -7.34 -38.96
C HIS A 486 -7.18 -6.23 -37.89
N THR A 487 -8.41 -6.00 -37.44
CA THR A 487 -8.76 -5.30 -36.21
C THR A 487 -9.37 -6.33 -35.25
N ASP A 488 -9.16 -6.19 -33.95
CA ASP A 488 -9.71 -7.11 -32.96
C ASP A 488 -11.22 -6.93 -32.80
N PHE A 489 -11.90 -8.05 -32.52
CA PHE A 489 -13.35 -8.13 -32.27
C PHE A 489 -14.27 -7.55 -33.37
N PRO A 490 -14.09 -7.87 -34.66
CA PRO A 490 -15.06 -7.50 -35.69
C PRO A 490 -16.43 -8.18 -35.45
N SER A 491 -16.48 -9.26 -34.66
CA SER A 491 -17.72 -9.89 -34.20
C SER A 491 -18.57 -9.02 -33.27
N LEU A 492 -18.04 -7.89 -32.76
CA LEU A 492 -18.75 -6.95 -31.90
C LEU A 492 -19.30 -5.74 -32.66
N SER A 493 -20.51 -5.30 -32.31
CA SER A 493 -21.08 -4.05 -32.82
C SER A 493 -20.25 -2.82 -32.41
N GLN A 494 -19.70 -2.87 -31.20
CA GLN A 494 -18.81 -1.87 -30.61
C GLN A 494 -17.58 -2.59 -30.05
N PRO A 495 -16.54 -2.79 -30.87
CA PRO A 495 -15.29 -3.38 -30.38
C PRO A 495 -14.57 -2.39 -29.45
N PRO A 496 -13.69 -2.88 -28.57
CA PRO A 496 -12.76 -2.02 -27.86
C PRO A 496 -11.93 -1.20 -28.86
N GLU A 497 -11.73 0.07 -28.52
CA GLU A 497 -11.20 1.06 -29.46
C GLU A 497 -9.68 1.15 -29.44
N LEU A 498 -9.08 0.77 -28.31
CA LEU A 498 -7.67 0.80 -28.04
C LEU A 498 -7.21 -0.57 -27.53
N GLN A 499 -6.01 -0.98 -27.93
CA GLN A 499 -5.39 -2.23 -27.50
C GLN A 499 -3.96 -1.97 -27.06
N MET A 500 -3.59 -2.57 -25.93
CA MET A 500 -2.25 -2.54 -25.39
C MET A 500 -1.66 -3.94 -25.38
N LEU A 501 -0.40 -4.08 -25.80
CA LEU A 501 0.37 -5.30 -25.69
C LEU A 501 1.73 -5.03 -25.05
N HIS A 502 2.09 -5.87 -24.09
CA HIS A 502 3.38 -5.86 -23.43
C HIS A 502 4.17 -7.12 -23.76
N MET A 503 5.39 -6.95 -24.24
CA MET A 503 6.27 -8.05 -24.61
C MET A 503 6.95 -8.64 -23.36
N TYR A 504 6.40 -9.76 -22.87
CA TYR A 504 7.00 -10.49 -21.77
C TYR A 504 8.24 -11.28 -22.22
N GLN A 505 8.10 -12.04 -23.31
CA GLN A 505 9.18 -12.85 -23.88
C GLN A 505 9.05 -12.87 -25.42
N LYS A 506 10.07 -12.36 -26.10
CA LYS A 506 10.17 -12.37 -27.57
C LYS A 506 10.49 -13.77 -28.11
N ALA A 507 10.12 -14.00 -29.37
CA ALA A 507 10.52 -15.20 -30.10
C ALA A 507 12.01 -15.17 -30.49
N ALA A 508 12.65 -16.33 -30.58
CA ALA A 508 14.04 -16.46 -31.01
C ALA A 508 14.27 -16.00 -32.46
N LYS A 509 13.30 -16.25 -33.36
CA LYS A 509 13.30 -15.78 -34.76
C LYS A 509 11.89 -15.42 -35.24
N GLY A 510 11.77 -14.32 -35.97
CA GLY A 510 10.52 -13.85 -36.57
C GLY A 510 9.59 -13.14 -35.58
N GLY A 511 8.30 -13.08 -35.89
CA GLY A 511 7.28 -12.50 -35.00
C GLY A 511 7.28 -10.97 -34.98
N LEU A 512 7.62 -10.34 -36.10
CA LEU A 512 7.60 -8.90 -36.29
C LEU A 512 6.17 -8.39 -36.15
N SER A 513 6.01 -7.27 -35.43
CA SER A 513 4.76 -6.54 -35.31
C SER A 513 4.57 -5.68 -36.55
N MET A 514 3.43 -5.82 -37.21
CA MET A 514 3.12 -5.13 -38.46
C MET A 514 1.85 -4.31 -38.29
N PHE A 515 1.88 -3.03 -38.65
CA PHE A 515 0.75 -2.11 -38.55
C PHE A 515 0.51 -1.37 -39.87
N VAL A 516 -0.75 -1.05 -40.14
CA VAL A 516 -1.20 -0.26 -41.30
C VAL A 516 -2.27 0.73 -40.85
N ASP A 517 -2.13 2.01 -41.22
CA ASP A 517 -3.18 3.00 -41.00
C ASP A 517 -4.36 2.76 -41.95
N GLY A 518 -5.42 2.18 -41.42
CA GLY A 518 -6.63 1.85 -42.16
C GLY A 518 -7.37 3.09 -42.66
N PHE A 519 -7.24 4.24 -41.99
CA PHE A 519 -7.87 5.48 -42.44
C PHE A 519 -7.14 6.00 -43.67
N LYS A 520 -5.80 6.02 -43.64
CA LYS A 520 -4.98 6.37 -44.82
C LYS A 520 -5.28 5.43 -45.99
N VAL A 521 -5.36 4.12 -45.74
CA VAL A 521 -5.69 3.14 -46.80
C VAL A 521 -7.10 3.35 -47.35
N ALA A 522 -8.09 3.63 -46.51
CA ALA A 522 -9.44 3.94 -46.94
C ALA A 522 -9.49 5.21 -47.80
N GLU A 523 -8.72 6.24 -47.45
CA GLU A 523 -8.60 7.48 -48.23
C GLU A 523 -7.90 7.26 -49.58
N LEU A 524 -6.82 6.48 -49.61
CA LEU A 524 -6.18 6.06 -50.86
C LEU A 524 -7.15 5.27 -51.75
N MET A 525 -7.95 4.40 -51.14
CA MET A 525 -8.98 3.63 -51.84
C MET A 525 -10.09 4.54 -52.38
N ARG A 526 -10.49 5.59 -51.62
CA ARG A 526 -11.48 6.59 -52.05
C ARG A 526 -11.05 7.31 -53.32
N VAL A 527 -9.76 7.66 -53.43
CA VAL A 527 -9.20 8.36 -54.61
C VAL A 527 -8.95 7.40 -55.78
N GLN A 528 -8.34 6.24 -55.55
CA GLN A 528 -7.90 5.34 -56.62
C GLN A 528 -9.00 4.39 -57.10
N TYR A 529 -9.92 3.98 -56.22
CA TYR A 529 -10.95 2.97 -56.47
C TYR A 529 -12.30 3.38 -55.83
N PRO A 530 -12.91 4.50 -56.26
CA PRO A 530 -14.08 5.09 -55.60
C PRO A 530 -15.29 4.14 -55.51
N GLU A 531 -15.54 3.32 -56.52
CA GLU A 531 -16.63 2.34 -56.50
C GLU A 531 -16.40 1.25 -55.44
N ALA A 532 -15.16 0.78 -55.30
CA ALA A 532 -14.82 -0.22 -54.29
C ALA A 532 -14.93 0.38 -52.87
N PHE A 533 -14.52 1.65 -52.68
CA PHE A 533 -14.71 2.37 -51.42
C PHE A 533 -16.22 2.52 -51.08
N LYS A 534 -17.04 2.87 -52.08
CA LYS A 534 -18.50 2.96 -51.92
C LYS A 534 -19.11 1.63 -51.50
N ILE A 535 -18.65 0.50 -52.05
CA ILE A 535 -19.11 -0.83 -51.64
C ILE A 535 -18.80 -1.08 -50.16
N LEU A 536 -17.56 -0.86 -49.72
CA LEU A 536 -17.14 -1.13 -48.33
C LEU A 536 -17.73 -0.18 -47.28
N THR A 537 -18.25 0.97 -47.72
CA THR A 537 -18.94 1.97 -46.87
C THR A 537 -20.47 1.86 -46.88
N THR A 538 -21.05 1.10 -47.81
CA THR A 538 -22.51 0.95 -47.93
C THR A 538 -22.98 -0.44 -47.55
N LYS A 539 -22.30 -1.48 -48.02
CA LYS A 539 -22.68 -2.88 -47.77
C LYS A 539 -22.17 -3.33 -46.41
N THR A 540 -23.03 -4.03 -45.66
CA THR A 540 -22.66 -4.63 -44.37
C THR A 540 -22.17 -6.05 -44.56
N LEU A 541 -21.16 -6.43 -43.78
CA LEU A 541 -20.66 -7.79 -43.66
C LEU A 541 -20.97 -8.33 -42.27
N GLU A 542 -21.15 -9.65 -42.21
CA GLU A 542 -21.37 -10.38 -40.98
C GLU A 542 -20.07 -11.05 -40.52
N TYR A 543 -19.78 -10.93 -39.23
CA TYR A 543 -18.63 -11.53 -38.57
C TYR A 543 -19.13 -12.39 -37.41
N ILE A 544 -18.57 -13.58 -37.28
CA ILE A 544 -18.94 -14.58 -36.28
C ILE A 544 -17.67 -15.05 -35.59
N GLU A 545 -17.74 -15.16 -34.27
CA GLU A 545 -16.66 -15.67 -33.43
C GLU A 545 -17.25 -16.63 -32.40
N GLU A 546 -16.88 -17.91 -32.51
CA GLU A 546 -17.37 -18.98 -31.64
C GLU A 546 -16.19 -19.64 -30.93
N GLY A 547 -16.31 -19.84 -29.62
CA GLY A 547 -15.23 -20.41 -28.83
C GLY A 547 -15.57 -20.54 -27.36
N TYR A 548 -14.54 -20.83 -26.57
CA TYR A 548 -14.63 -20.83 -25.13
C TYR A 548 -13.34 -20.31 -24.52
N ASP A 549 -13.42 -19.73 -23.34
CA ASP A 549 -12.27 -19.38 -22.51
C ASP A 549 -12.44 -19.93 -21.08
N ILE A 550 -11.37 -19.94 -20.29
CA ILE A 550 -11.39 -20.41 -18.90
C ILE A 550 -11.02 -19.24 -17.98
N HIS A 551 -11.97 -18.86 -17.12
CA HIS A 551 -11.76 -17.80 -16.13
C HIS A 551 -11.69 -18.37 -14.72
N LYS A 552 -10.78 -17.85 -13.90
CA LYS A 552 -10.76 -18.13 -12.46
C LYS A 552 -11.84 -17.33 -11.74
N ARG A 553 -12.77 -18.02 -11.07
CA ARG A 553 -13.78 -17.39 -10.20
C ARG A 553 -13.76 -18.10 -8.84
N ARG A 554 -13.51 -17.35 -7.76
CA ARG A 554 -13.38 -17.89 -6.39
C ARG A 554 -12.36 -19.03 -6.29
N GLY A 555 -11.22 -18.89 -6.96
CA GLY A 555 -10.14 -19.88 -6.94
C GLY A 555 -10.38 -21.16 -7.75
N LYS A 556 -11.46 -21.25 -8.53
CA LYS A 556 -11.76 -22.39 -9.43
C LYS A 556 -11.82 -21.96 -10.89
N ASP A 557 -11.36 -22.84 -11.76
CA ASP A 557 -11.43 -22.65 -13.21
C ASP A 557 -12.87 -22.87 -13.70
N HIS A 558 -13.42 -21.89 -14.40
CA HIS A 558 -14.75 -21.93 -14.99
C HIS A 558 -14.66 -21.72 -16.50
N LYS A 559 -15.14 -22.71 -17.26
CA LYS A 559 -15.31 -22.59 -18.71
C LYS A 559 -16.42 -21.58 -19.03
N PHE A 560 -16.14 -20.67 -19.94
CA PHE A 560 -17.05 -19.64 -20.45
C PHE A 560 -17.15 -19.80 -21.97
N ASP A 561 -18.25 -20.38 -22.44
CA ASP A 561 -18.54 -20.52 -23.86
C ASP A 561 -19.13 -19.22 -24.42
N PHE A 562 -18.70 -18.80 -25.62
CA PHE A 562 -19.20 -17.60 -26.30
C PHE A 562 -19.47 -17.85 -27.78
N ASN A 563 -20.50 -17.18 -28.30
CA ASN A 563 -20.86 -17.12 -29.72
C ASN A 563 -21.26 -15.68 -30.04
N MET A 564 -20.30 -14.90 -30.53
CA MET A 564 -20.48 -13.49 -30.83
C MET A 564 -20.76 -13.31 -32.31
N LYS A 565 -21.75 -12.48 -32.62
CA LYS A 565 -22.19 -12.20 -33.99
C LYS A 565 -22.40 -10.71 -34.18
N GLY A 566 -21.69 -10.14 -35.14
CA GLY A 566 -21.70 -8.72 -35.45
C GLY A 566 -21.96 -8.49 -36.92
N ARG A 567 -22.75 -7.47 -37.25
CA ARG A 567 -22.95 -7.03 -38.64
C ARG A 567 -22.73 -5.54 -38.77
N HIS A 568 -21.77 -5.16 -39.60
CA HIS A 568 -21.41 -3.77 -39.82
C HIS A 568 -20.68 -3.59 -41.16
N LYS A 569 -20.44 -2.33 -41.54
CA LYS A 569 -19.64 -1.97 -42.70
C LYS A 569 -18.15 -2.13 -42.36
N VAL A 570 -17.30 -2.39 -43.36
CA VAL A 570 -15.86 -2.48 -43.15
C VAL A 570 -15.26 -1.11 -42.86
N ILE A 571 -15.69 -0.12 -43.65
CA ILE A 571 -15.30 1.28 -43.50
C ILE A 571 -16.55 2.04 -43.04
N LYS A 572 -16.51 2.62 -41.84
CA LYS A 572 -17.57 3.47 -41.33
C LYS A 572 -17.15 4.93 -41.49
N CYS A 573 -18.03 5.72 -42.11
CA CYS A 573 -17.89 7.17 -42.23
C CYS A 573 -18.89 7.91 -41.33
N ASP A 574 -18.55 9.14 -40.95
CA ASP A 574 -19.49 10.09 -40.35
C ASP A 574 -20.42 10.72 -41.40
N ASP A 575 -21.28 11.64 -40.96
CA ASP A 575 -22.22 12.37 -41.83
C ASP A 575 -21.52 13.33 -42.81
N HIS A 576 -20.25 13.66 -42.57
CA HIS A 576 -19.42 14.48 -43.43
C HIS A 576 -18.59 13.64 -44.43
N GLY A 577 -18.67 12.32 -44.35
CA GLY A 577 -17.92 11.39 -45.20
C GLY A 577 -16.48 11.12 -44.74
N ASN A 578 -16.09 11.55 -43.54
CA ASN A 578 -14.79 11.23 -42.96
C ASN A 578 -14.80 9.81 -42.42
N VAL A 579 -13.71 9.08 -42.61
CA VAL A 579 -13.56 7.73 -42.05
C VAL A 579 -13.38 7.84 -40.53
N ILE A 580 -14.26 7.18 -39.77
CA ILE A 580 -14.24 7.22 -38.30
C ILE A 580 -13.89 5.87 -37.66
N LYS A 581 -14.05 4.77 -38.40
CA LYS A 581 -13.78 3.42 -37.89
C LYS A 581 -13.57 2.43 -39.03
N ILE A 582 -12.56 1.58 -38.87
CA ILE A 582 -12.34 0.38 -39.67
C ILE A 582 -12.62 -0.84 -38.79
N GLN A 583 -13.38 -1.79 -39.30
CA GLN A 583 -13.56 -3.10 -38.67
C GLN A 583 -13.40 -4.17 -39.74
N PHE A 584 -12.28 -4.89 -39.69
CA PHE A 584 -11.87 -5.81 -40.74
C PHE A 584 -11.17 -7.04 -40.13
N GLY A 585 -11.55 -8.24 -40.56
CA GLY A 585 -10.88 -9.47 -40.18
C GLY A 585 -11.34 -10.65 -41.03
N ASN A 586 -10.50 -11.13 -41.93
CA ASN A 586 -10.89 -12.19 -42.88
C ASN A 586 -11.20 -13.53 -42.20
N ALA A 587 -10.49 -13.86 -41.11
CA ALA A 587 -10.66 -15.12 -40.39
C ALA A 587 -12.02 -15.25 -39.67
N MET A 588 -12.61 -14.12 -39.25
CA MET A 588 -13.86 -14.07 -38.49
C MET A 588 -15.09 -13.73 -39.37
N ARG A 589 -14.89 -13.54 -40.67
CA ARG A 589 -16.00 -13.19 -41.58
C ARG A 589 -16.89 -14.41 -41.80
N SER A 590 -18.20 -14.22 -41.64
CA SER A 590 -19.21 -15.25 -41.84
C SER A 590 -19.20 -15.79 -43.27
N TRP A 591 -19.60 -17.05 -43.44
CA TRP A 591 -19.87 -17.64 -44.75
C TRP A 591 -21.20 -17.16 -45.36
N PHE A 592 -22.04 -16.48 -44.58
CA PHE A 592 -23.37 -16.05 -44.96
C PHE A 592 -23.41 -14.59 -45.46
N PHE A 593 -24.05 -14.36 -46.61
CA PHE A 593 -24.23 -13.04 -47.23
C PHE A 593 -25.70 -12.84 -47.62
N ASP A 594 -26.31 -11.74 -47.18
CA ASP A 594 -27.69 -11.35 -47.54
C ASP A 594 -27.79 -10.53 -48.84
N ASN A 595 -26.82 -10.70 -49.75
CA ASN A 595 -26.78 -9.95 -51.01
C ASN A 595 -26.89 -10.92 -52.19
N ASP A 596 -27.33 -10.41 -53.34
CA ASP A 596 -27.38 -11.19 -54.58
C ASP A 596 -25.98 -11.73 -54.95
N PRO A 597 -25.86 -12.91 -55.59
CA PRO A 597 -24.56 -13.52 -55.90
C PRO A 597 -23.60 -12.61 -56.68
N GLU A 598 -24.11 -11.77 -57.57
CA GLU A 598 -23.31 -10.79 -58.32
C GLU A 598 -22.75 -9.70 -57.42
N GLU A 599 -23.55 -9.19 -56.46
CA GLU A 599 -23.10 -8.20 -55.49
C GLU A 599 -22.04 -8.77 -54.53
N VAL A 600 -22.16 -10.05 -54.16
CA VAL A 600 -21.14 -10.74 -53.36
C VAL A 600 -19.78 -10.71 -54.07
N GLN A 601 -19.74 -10.97 -55.38
CA GLN A 601 -18.49 -10.91 -56.15
C GLN A 601 -17.85 -9.51 -56.11
N GLU A 602 -18.64 -8.44 -56.23
CA GLU A 602 -18.13 -7.08 -56.13
C GLU A 602 -17.58 -6.77 -54.73
N ILE A 603 -18.23 -7.25 -53.66
CA ILE A 603 -17.74 -7.11 -52.29
C ILE A 603 -16.38 -7.79 -52.14
N TYR A 604 -16.20 -9.02 -52.66
CA TYR A 604 -14.90 -9.71 -52.62
C TYR A 604 -13.82 -8.97 -53.42
N ARG A 605 -14.15 -8.37 -54.57
CA ARG A 605 -13.20 -7.54 -55.33
C ARG A 605 -12.80 -6.30 -54.55
N ALA A 606 -13.76 -5.63 -53.91
CA ALA A 606 -13.48 -4.45 -53.08
C ALA A 606 -12.60 -4.80 -51.86
N LEU A 607 -12.88 -5.91 -51.17
CA LEU A 607 -12.05 -6.41 -50.08
C LEU A 607 -10.63 -6.77 -50.55
N LYS A 608 -10.51 -7.41 -51.72
CA LYS A 608 -9.21 -7.73 -52.31
C LYS A 608 -8.37 -6.48 -52.61
N ILE A 609 -9.00 -5.41 -53.10
CA ILE A 609 -8.35 -4.12 -53.31
C ILE A 609 -7.89 -3.53 -51.97
N PHE A 610 -8.76 -3.51 -50.97
CA PHE A 610 -8.43 -3.00 -49.63
C PHE A 610 -7.25 -3.77 -49.01
N THR A 611 -7.28 -5.11 -49.04
CA THR A 611 -6.17 -5.96 -48.58
C THR A 611 -4.90 -5.69 -49.37
N LYS A 612 -4.96 -5.55 -50.70
CA LYS A 612 -3.79 -5.23 -51.54
C LYS A 612 -3.14 -3.90 -51.13
N LEU A 613 -3.94 -2.88 -50.81
CA LEU A 613 -3.45 -1.59 -50.35
C LEU A 613 -2.79 -1.69 -48.96
N CYS A 614 -3.33 -2.52 -48.06
CA CYS A 614 -2.69 -2.79 -46.76
C CYS A 614 -1.34 -3.49 -46.91
N TYR A 615 -1.20 -4.39 -47.89
CA TYR A 615 0.06 -5.09 -48.15
C TYR A 615 1.08 -4.30 -48.99
N SER A 616 0.77 -3.06 -49.37
CA SER A 616 1.69 -2.20 -50.11
C SER A 616 2.78 -1.64 -49.20
N LYS A 617 4.05 -1.77 -49.58
CA LYS A 617 5.21 -1.39 -48.74
C LYS A 617 5.17 0.03 -48.17
N GLU A 618 4.57 0.97 -48.90
CA GLU A 618 4.46 2.38 -48.50
C GLU A 618 3.45 2.64 -47.37
N ASN A 619 2.61 1.64 -47.05
CA ASN A 619 1.58 1.73 -46.02
C ASN A 619 1.89 0.90 -44.77
N GLN A 620 2.99 0.13 -44.78
CA GLN A 620 3.34 -0.79 -43.71
C GLN A 620 4.35 -0.16 -42.75
N LEU A 621 4.01 -0.19 -41.46
CA LEU A 621 4.93 0.04 -40.36
C LEU A 621 5.30 -1.31 -39.76
N ILE A 622 6.58 -1.69 -39.84
CA ILE A 622 7.08 -2.99 -39.38
C ILE A 622 8.20 -2.76 -38.38
N PHE A 623 8.06 -3.32 -37.18
CA PHE A 623 9.09 -3.29 -36.16
C PHE A 623 9.03 -4.55 -35.29
N GLN A 624 10.11 -4.80 -34.55
CA GLN A 624 10.16 -5.86 -33.57
C GLN A 624 10.01 -5.26 -32.17
N LEU A 625 9.14 -5.82 -31.34
CA LEU A 625 9.06 -5.47 -29.94
C LEU A 625 10.13 -6.24 -29.14
N GLU A 626 10.92 -5.50 -28.37
CA GLU A 626 11.89 -6.05 -27.44
C GLU A 626 11.23 -6.41 -26.10
N ASN A 627 11.90 -7.27 -25.31
CA ASN A 627 11.39 -7.65 -23.99
C ASN A 627 11.24 -6.41 -23.09
N GLY A 628 10.07 -6.28 -22.47
CA GLY A 628 9.69 -5.17 -21.62
C GLY A 628 9.07 -3.98 -22.36
N GLU A 629 9.07 -3.97 -23.69
CA GLU A 629 8.40 -2.92 -24.45
C GLU A 629 6.88 -3.09 -24.43
N THR A 630 6.17 -1.96 -24.38
CA THR A 630 4.71 -1.92 -24.39
C THR A 630 4.22 -1.06 -25.54
N VAL A 631 3.36 -1.58 -26.39
CA VAL A 631 2.72 -0.82 -27.47
C VAL A 631 1.25 -0.62 -27.15
N LEU A 632 0.75 0.60 -27.34
CA LEU A 632 -0.66 0.95 -27.25
C LEU A 632 -1.07 1.56 -28.59
N TRP A 633 -2.17 1.09 -29.17
CA TRP A 633 -2.65 1.59 -30.46
C TRP A 633 -4.17 1.60 -30.57
N ALA A 634 -4.65 2.40 -31.53
CA ALA A 634 -6.04 2.55 -31.91
C ALA A 634 -6.52 1.36 -32.75
N ASN A 635 -7.07 0.33 -32.11
CA ASN A 635 -7.61 -0.88 -32.75
C ASN A 635 -8.67 -0.58 -33.82
N THR A 636 -9.43 0.51 -33.71
CA THR A 636 -10.45 0.90 -34.70
C THR A 636 -9.91 1.73 -35.87
N ARG A 637 -8.61 2.07 -35.88
CA ARG A 637 -7.93 2.85 -36.95
C ARG A 637 -6.82 2.04 -37.61
N LEU A 638 -5.95 1.45 -36.81
CA LEU A 638 -4.79 0.70 -37.27
C LEU A 638 -5.13 -0.78 -37.38
N LEU A 639 -4.87 -1.37 -38.55
CA LEU A 639 -4.87 -2.82 -38.71
C LEU A 639 -3.52 -3.36 -38.24
N HIS A 640 -3.54 -4.45 -37.49
CA HIS A 640 -2.34 -5.13 -37.02
C HIS A 640 -2.23 -6.55 -37.57
N ALA A 641 -0.98 -6.99 -37.72
CA ALA A 641 -0.58 -8.29 -38.24
C ALA A 641 0.71 -8.74 -37.55
N ARG A 642 1.06 -10.01 -37.73
CA ARG A 642 2.28 -10.60 -37.18
C ARG A 642 2.92 -11.54 -38.19
N SER A 643 4.21 -11.37 -38.43
CA SER A 643 4.96 -12.33 -39.23
C SER A 643 5.10 -13.70 -38.54
N GLN A 644 5.38 -14.74 -39.32
CA GLN A 644 5.65 -16.09 -38.81
C GLN A 644 6.84 -16.07 -37.82
N TYR A 645 6.83 -16.96 -36.84
CA TYR A 645 7.92 -17.10 -35.86
C TYR A 645 8.14 -18.56 -35.47
N THR A 646 9.34 -18.87 -34.99
CA THR A 646 9.65 -20.20 -34.47
C THR A 646 9.61 -20.19 -32.94
N SER A 647 8.85 -21.12 -32.35
CA SER A 647 8.80 -21.35 -30.89
C SER A 647 9.55 -22.64 -30.57
N SER A 648 10.42 -22.62 -29.55
CA SER A 648 11.08 -23.82 -29.01
C SER A 648 10.41 -24.23 -27.68
N PHE A 649 10.59 -25.48 -27.25
CA PHE A 649 10.03 -25.97 -25.98
C PHE A 649 10.56 -25.21 -24.74
N GLU A 650 11.72 -24.56 -24.83
CA GLU A 650 12.35 -23.81 -23.73
C GLU A 650 12.12 -22.29 -23.82
N GLU A 651 11.82 -21.72 -24.99
CA GLU A 651 11.62 -20.28 -25.19
C GLU A 651 10.34 -19.98 -25.98
N ASN A 652 9.20 -19.97 -25.29
CA ASN A 652 7.91 -19.61 -25.89
C ASN A 652 7.68 -18.09 -25.90
N ARG A 653 7.34 -17.55 -27.07
CA ARG A 653 6.88 -16.15 -27.20
C ARG A 653 5.62 -15.95 -26.36
N SER A 654 5.66 -14.98 -25.46
CA SER A 654 4.58 -14.68 -24.52
C SER A 654 4.33 -13.17 -24.51
N ILE A 655 3.08 -12.77 -24.70
CA ILE A 655 2.64 -11.37 -24.69
C ILE A 655 1.40 -11.26 -23.82
N PHE A 656 1.33 -10.21 -23.02
CA PHE A 656 0.14 -9.86 -22.25
C PHE A 656 -0.54 -8.66 -22.89
N GLY A 657 -1.88 -8.62 -22.82
CA GLY A 657 -2.64 -7.54 -23.42
C GLY A 657 -3.88 -7.15 -22.64
N CYS A 658 -4.36 -5.94 -22.90
CA CYS A 658 -5.64 -5.46 -22.42
C CYS A 658 -6.22 -4.43 -23.39
N TYR A 659 -7.46 -4.00 -23.15
CA TYR A 659 -8.19 -3.09 -24.02
C TYR A 659 -8.69 -1.85 -23.27
N PHE A 660 -8.90 -0.75 -24.00
CA PHE A 660 -9.45 0.50 -23.48
C PHE A 660 -10.48 1.11 -24.43
N LEU A 661 -11.24 2.08 -23.89
CA LEU A 661 -12.10 2.98 -24.66
C LEU A 661 -11.44 4.37 -24.75
N TRP A 662 -11.69 5.09 -25.84
CA TRP A 662 -11.14 6.43 -26.05
C TRP A 662 -11.52 7.40 -24.93
N ASP A 663 -12.73 7.30 -24.42
CA ASP A 663 -13.26 8.19 -23.38
C ASP A 663 -12.38 8.16 -22.11
N ILE A 664 -11.89 6.97 -21.75
CA ILE A 664 -11.02 6.77 -20.59
C ILE A 664 -9.64 7.40 -20.84
N VAL A 665 -9.03 7.09 -21.99
CA VAL A 665 -7.68 7.56 -22.33
C VAL A 665 -7.66 9.08 -22.53
N LYS A 666 -8.59 9.63 -23.30
CA LYS A 666 -8.68 11.08 -23.55
C LYS A 666 -9.00 11.85 -22.26
N SER A 667 -9.84 11.28 -21.39
CA SER A 667 -10.08 11.86 -20.05
C SER A 667 -8.79 11.91 -19.23
N ARG A 668 -8.03 10.81 -19.23
CA ARG A 668 -6.75 10.73 -18.50
C ARG A 668 -5.72 11.73 -19.03
N VAL A 669 -5.58 11.85 -20.35
CA VAL A 669 -4.67 12.82 -20.98
C VAL A 669 -5.00 14.24 -20.54
N ARG A 670 -6.28 14.65 -20.62
CA ARG A 670 -6.72 15.98 -20.17
C ARG A 670 -6.46 16.21 -18.69
N PHE A 671 -6.69 15.20 -17.85
CA PHE A 671 -6.41 15.27 -16.42
C PHE A 671 -4.93 15.50 -16.12
N ILE A 672 -4.04 14.69 -16.72
CA ILE A 672 -2.60 14.82 -16.51
C ILE A 672 -2.11 16.16 -17.08
N ARG A 673 -2.60 16.57 -18.25
CA ARG A 673 -2.27 17.88 -18.85
C ARG A 673 -2.57 19.06 -17.93
N ASN A 674 -3.76 19.06 -17.33
CA ASN A 674 -4.15 20.07 -16.34
C ASN A 674 -3.24 20.04 -15.11
N LYS A 675 -2.86 18.85 -14.65
CA LYS A 675 -1.95 18.67 -13.51
C LYS A 675 -0.53 19.18 -13.80
N LEU A 676 -0.05 18.98 -15.03
CA LEU A 676 1.27 19.45 -15.49
C LEU A 676 1.29 20.93 -15.91
N GLY A 677 0.15 21.62 -15.93
CA GLY A 677 0.06 23.03 -16.31
C GLY A 677 0.36 23.30 -17.79
N LEU A 678 0.19 22.29 -18.64
CA LEU A 678 0.42 22.39 -20.08
C LEU A 678 -0.76 23.14 -20.78
N PRO A 679 -0.53 23.78 -21.95
CA PRO A 679 -1.55 24.51 -22.67
C PRO A 679 -2.78 23.64 -23.01
N GLN A 680 -3.99 24.20 -22.88
CA GLN A 680 -5.19 23.54 -23.35
C GLN A 680 -5.20 23.53 -24.88
N HIS A 681 -4.92 22.37 -25.48
CA HIS A 681 -5.23 22.15 -26.90
C HIS A 681 -6.73 21.93 -27.02
N GLN A 682 -7.41 22.82 -27.76
CA GLN A 682 -8.87 22.82 -27.87
C GLN A 682 -9.37 22.11 -29.14
N GLU A 683 -8.49 21.64 -30.01
CA GLU A 683 -8.89 21.07 -31.31
C GLU A 683 -8.01 19.87 -31.65
N ALA A 684 -8.65 18.71 -31.90
CA ALA A 684 -8.09 17.42 -32.33
C ALA A 684 -7.57 16.41 -31.28
N LEU A 685 -8.30 16.19 -30.16
CA LEU A 685 -8.25 14.94 -29.38
C LEU A 685 -9.53 14.12 -29.54
#